data_AF-A0A8C8S0Q6-F1
#
_entry.id   AF-A0A8C8S0Q6-F1
#
_cell.length_a   1.000
_cell.length_b   1.000
_cell.length_c   1.000
_cell.angle_alpha   90.00
_cell.angle_beta   90.00
_cell.angle_gamma   90.00
#
_symmetry.space_group_name_H-M   'P 1'
#
loop_
_entity.id
_entity.type
_entity.pdbx_description
1 polymer ?
#
loop_
_entity_poly.entity_id
_entity_poly.type
_entity_poly.pdbx_seq_one_letter_code
_entity_poly.pdbx_strand_id
1 'polypeptide(L)'
;MRKREAFLQVVSKDTVKEFVHYVQLHKDLVDPFDLNELLQELPRKLKETLWERLTHLLTQILVLNPVEGWQRIEDESDDDDMEVEENPKMKQIIDVIQGVTTVVTASVPVVDENIDYEALLECALILNGILYALPESEKVLQGAIQHLCEMWWEKGLKGKEQLGKTAFIILLRKSLKSKTGADIVRLWHLHQTLLCFDYDLEESNEVKDLLLQCFMSVNHLKKEEGRRFLSFLLSWNVNFIKMIHGTIKNQLQCFPKSLMAYVAEIYFRAWKKSSGEILEVLEHNCIQDFMHHGIHLPRSSPVHPKVRELLSYFHKQSKVRQGVEEMLYRLYQPILWRALKARNSEVRSNAALLFVEAFPIRDPHFNYEDMDNEIQKQFEELFNLLEDPQPLVRSTGILGVSKITSKYWEMIPATILAELLKKLIGDLAFDVTSADVRCSVFKCLPIILDNKLSHPLLEQLLPTVKYSLHDNSEKVRVAFVDMLLKIKAVRAAKFWKICPMEHLLTRLEVDSRPVSRRLVNLLFNSFLPVNQPEEVWCERCVTLIQMNPAAARKFYRYAYEYTAPTNIAKLMLTIRRCLNACIQRAIKENQDDDEESEKENISILNNVLSINDVASMASLLEVTVILWRSIHKALDHNEEAKDYTIRKFASVLPEYFKVFKDDCCMIPLVILASFMPASAIPTFSCGVISKLRNLEKGADENKYSTLIDCLCRWGQVGHIVELICDWMSDELTPTKRKTSSERRVRIQVTHESKPELALDYVEYLLTHSMNRDCLLSVPKKKLNQLLKVLGESLGSIMKATDAGSHSFNQATAVRAFTLYCRLSIHLQHKFSSEGKVYLSHLKETGAWIESHVLPSILTHEQEENILEQHTEIYQLIIQAYLTVCKDAVMVGLGDSEFQAHLLDVTLSIMQTERFCFCIPTLICVLKEIIEASLAQNIGTDEEVATFLHAVQALFQKILECVARRLRKQQEEGLQLIHSIQMPLGEFINTVQCWHSTCPAVLHDVLSTLLAAVVVEISHTLRKASNAEELAPPESIADLPPLSGCLMAMIIKSINVVRSFLNELMECIVADEIEGIISLTAAVYIVVIIKGKRKASLAKDIVHALQRKLMTYREVAMEESSSIER
;
A
#
# COMPACT_ATOMS: atom_id res chain seq x y z
N MET A 1 12.02 11.68 -79.80
CA MET A 1 13.42 11.52 -80.24
C MET A 1 14.30 12.76 -80.01
N ARG A 2 14.00 13.99 -80.51
CA ARG A 2 14.91 15.16 -80.36
C ARG A 2 15.33 15.51 -78.91
N LYS A 3 14.44 15.42 -77.91
CA LYS A 3 14.79 15.65 -76.49
C LYS A 3 15.70 14.55 -75.90
N ARG A 4 15.60 13.31 -76.39
CA ARG A 4 16.32 12.13 -75.88
C ARG A 4 17.80 12.13 -76.30
N GLU A 5 18.09 12.51 -77.55
CA GLU A 5 19.47 12.70 -78.03
C GLU A 5 20.13 13.96 -77.45
N ALA A 6 19.34 15.02 -77.21
CA ALA A 6 19.82 16.26 -76.60
C ALA A 6 20.34 16.03 -75.17
N PHE A 7 19.68 15.18 -74.38
CA PHE A 7 20.10 14.87 -73.01
C PHE A 7 21.55 14.35 -72.92
N LEU A 8 21.95 13.45 -73.84
CA LEU A 8 23.32 12.93 -73.86
C LEU A 8 24.38 14.02 -74.07
N GLN A 9 24.06 15.06 -74.84
CA GLN A 9 24.98 16.17 -75.14
C GLN A 9 25.08 17.19 -74.00
N VAL A 10 24.09 17.21 -73.11
CA VAL A 10 23.95 18.17 -72.00
C VAL A 10 24.62 17.69 -70.71
N VAL A 11 25.14 16.46 -70.67
CA VAL A 11 25.96 15.97 -69.54
C VAL A 11 27.39 16.49 -69.67
N SER A 12 27.60 17.79 -69.41
CA SER A 12 28.92 18.44 -69.40
C SER A 12 28.96 19.65 -68.44
N LYS A 13 30.16 20.06 -68.03
CA LYS A 13 30.38 21.21 -67.14
C LYS A 13 29.83 22.52 -67.70
N ASP A 14 29.87 22.68 -69.03
CA ASP A 14 29.42 23.91 -69.69
C ASP A 14 27.89 24.00 -69.82
N THR A 15 27.17 22.90 -69.56
CA THR A 15 25.70 22.79 -69.75
C THR A 15 24.96 22.34 -68.48
N VAL A 16 25.59 22.51 -67.31
CA VAL A 16 25.08 22.12 -65.98
C VAL A 16 23.62 22.55 -65.70
N LYS A 17 23.23 23.77 -66.06
CA LYS A 17 21.85 24.25 -65.83
C LYS A 17 20.81 23.51 -66.68
N GLU A 18 21.18 23.18 -67.91
CA GLU A 18 20.33 22.40 -68.82
C GLU A 18 20.23 20.95 -68.33
N PHE A 19 21.31 20.37 -67.81
CA PHE A 19 21.32 19.02 -67.22
C PHE A 19 20.35 18.92 -66.05
N VAL A 20 20.47 19.84 -65.08
CA VAL A 20 19.57 19.89 -63.91
C VAL A 20 18.12 20.08 -64.36
N HIS A 21 17.87 20.92 -65.37
CA HIS A 21 16.53 21.11 -65.93
C HIS A 21 15.94 19.81 -66.51
N TYR A 22 16.72 19.02 -67.27
CA TYR A 22 16.25 17.72 -67.77
C TYR A 22 15.95 16.73 -66.63
N VAL A 23 16.75 16.71 -65.56
CA VAL A 23 16.44 15.85 -64.40
C VAL A 23 15.20 16.34 -63.65
N GLN A 24 14.93 17.65 -63.63
CA GLN A 24 13.68 18.20 -63.09
C GLN A 24 12.47 17.80 -63.94
N LEU A 25 12.58 17.78 -65.27
CA LEU A 25 11.51 17.29 -66.15
C LEU A 25 11.14 15.83 -65.86
N HIS A 26 12.13 14.99 -65.52
CA HIS A 26 11.86 13.60 -65.10
C HIS A 26 11.06 13.51 -63.78
N LYS A 27 11.18 14.52 -62.90
CA LYS A 27 10.42 14.56 -61.64
C LYS A 27 9.01 15.12 -61.81
N ASP A 28 8.70 15.74 -62.95
CA ASP A 28 7.37 16.26 -63.27
C ASP A 28 6.52 15.15 -63.92
N LEU A 29 5.49 14.68 -63.21
CA LEU A 29 4.58 13.62 -63.66
C LEU A 29 3.77 14.01 -64.92
N VAL A 30 3.80 15.28 -65.33
CA VAL A 30 3.04 15.81 -66.47
C VAL A 30 3.91 15.91 -67.75
N ASP A 31 5.25 15.94 -67.65
CA ASP A 31 6.13 16.00 -68.83
C ASP A 31 6.40 14.59 -69.42
N PRO A 32 6.44 14.43 -70.76
CA PRO A 32 6.72 13.14 -71.39
C PRO A 32 8.18 12.66 -71.29
N PHE A 33 9.07 13.38 -70.60
CA PHE A 33 10.47 13.00 -70.44
C PHE A 33 10.69 12.08 -69.22
N ASP A 34 10.89 10.78 -69.48
CA ASP A 34 11.24 9.79 -68.44
C ASP A 34 12.67 9.24 -68.62
N LEU A 35 13.52 9.39 -67.60
CA LEU A 35 14.88 8.85 -67.57
C LEU A 35 14.90 7.32 -67.62
N ASN A 36 13.94 6.63 -67.00
CA ASN A 36 13.88 5.16 -66.99
C ASN A 36 13.58 4.62 -68.40
N GLU A 37 12.63 5.23 -69.11
CA GLU A 37 12.30 4.87 -70.49
C GLU A 37 13.49 5.15 -71.43
N LEU A 38 14.13 6.32 -71.28
CA LEU A 38 15.33 6.69 -72.04
C LEU A 38 16.47 5.67 -71.84
N LEU A 39 16.78 5.33 -70.59
CA LEU A 39 17.87 4.40 -70.26
C LEU A 39 17.59 2.96 -70.69
N GLN A 40 16.32 2.56 -70.80
CA GLN A 40 15.94 1.26 -71.36
C GLN A 40 16.17 1.21 -72.87
N GLU A 41 15.78 2.26 -73.60
CA GLU A 41 15.88 2.31 -75.07
C GLU A 41 17.29 2.60 -75.61
N LEU A 42 18.18 3.18 -74.81
CA LEU A 42 19.52 3.56 -75.25
C LEU A 42 20.36 2.33 -75.68
N PRO A 43 21.04 2.37 -76.84
CA PRO A 43 22.05 1.39 -77.22
C PRO A 43 23.19 1.30 -76.20
N ARG A 44 23.78 0.10 -76.02
CA ARG A 44 24.83 -0.19 -75.03
C ARG A 44 25.96 0.84 -75.01
N LYS A 45 26.57 1.13 -76.16
CA LYS A 45 27.66 2.11 -76.29
C LYS A 45 27.28 3.52 -75.83
N LEU A 46 26.02 3.91 -76.03
CA LEU A 46 25.54 5.23 -75.60
C LEU A 46 25.27 5.27 -74.09
N LYS A 47 24.95 4.15 -73.44
CA LYS A 47 24.89 4.05 -71.97
C LYS A 47 26.30 4.18 -71.36
N GLU A 48 27.27 3.47 -71.93
CA GLU A 48 28.69 3.57 -71.53
C GLU A 48 29.20 5.02 -71.63
N THR A 49 28.97 5.67 -72.79
CA THR A 49 29.36 7.07 -73.00
C THR A 49 28.65 8.02 -72.02
N LEU A 50 27.38 7.76 -71.69
CA LEU A 50 26.65 8.56 -70.71
C LEU A 50 27.27 8.42 -69.31
N TRP A 51 27.61 7.20 -68.90
CA TRP A 51 28.21 6.95 -67.59
C TRP A 51 29.61 7.58 -67.47
N GLU A 52 30.45 7.50 -68.51
CA GLU A 52 31.73 8.20 -68.56
C GLU A 52 31.55 9.72 -68.41
N ARG A 53 30.57 10.31 -69.10
CA ARG A 53 30.26 11.74 -69.00
C ARG A 53 29.76 12.12 -67.61
N LEU A 54 28.93 11.29 -66.97
CA LEU A 54 28.45 11.51 -65.60
C LEU A 54 29.59 11.48 -64.59
N THR A 55 30.48 10.49 -64.69
CA THR A 55 31.67 10.38 -63.84
C THR A 55 32.58 11.58 -64.02
N HIS A 56 32.85 11.97 -65.27
CA HIS A 56 33.67 13.16 -65.55
C HIS A 56 33.04 14.45 -65.00
N LEU A 57 31.73 14.62 -65.17
CA LEU A 57 30.98 15.76 -64.62
C LEU A 57 31.07 15.79 -63.09
N LEU A 58 30.81 14.66 -62.42
CA LEU A 58 30.86 14.55 -60.96
C LEU A 58 32.27 14.87 -60.43
N THR A 59 33.31 14.28 -61.02
CA THR A 59 34.70 14.53 -60.63
C THR A 59 35.11 15.98 -60.83
N GLN A 60 34.74 16.60 -61.96
CA GLN A 60 35.04 18.02 -62.20
C GLN A 60 34.34 18.94 -61.19
N ILE A 61 33.09 18.65 -60.83
CA ILE A 61 32.34 19.42 -59.84
C ILE A 61 32.99 19.32 -58.45
N LEU A 62 33.41 18.12 -58.04
CA LEU A 62 34.07 17.89 -56.74
C LEU A 62 35.49 18.50 -56.68
N VAL A 63 36.23 18.53 -57.80
CA VAL A 63 37.54 19.19 -57.86
C VAL A 63 37.41 20.72 -57.76
N LEU A 64 36.36 21.30 -58.34
CA LEU A 64 36.11 22.75 -58.27
C LEU A 64 35.62 23.20 -56.89
N ASN A 65 35.05 22.28 -56.10
CA ASN A 65 34.56 22.56 -54.76
C ASN A 65 34.87 21.38 -53.82
N PRO A 66 36.06 21.39 -53.19
CA PRO A 66 36.51 20.31 -52.32
C PRO A 66 35.57 20.09 -51.13
N VAL A 67 35.40 18.81 -50.78
CA VAL A 67 34.41 18.35 -49.82
C VAL A 67 34.71 18.84 -48.39
N GLU A 68 35.98 19.14 -48.09
CA GLU A 68 36.44 19.69 -46.81
C GLU A 68 35.88 21.09 -46.50
N GLY A 69 35.41 21.80 -47.53
CA GLY A 69 34.81 23.14 -47.41
C GLY A 69 33.32 23.13 -47.09
N TRP A 70 32.65 21.97 -47.13
CA TRP A 70 31.18 21.89 -47.04
C TRP A 70 30.65 22.00 -45.60
N GLN A 71 31.45 21.64 -44.60
CA GLN A 71 31.07 21.68 -43.18
C GLN A 71 31.48 22.97 -42.44
N ARG A 72 32.39 23.79 -43.00
CA ARG A 72 32.93 24.99 -42.34
C ARG A 72 32.01 26.22 -42.34
N ILE A 73 30.81 26.11 -42.90
CA ILE A 73 29.92 27.27 -43.11
C ILE A 73 28.94 27.48 -41.93
N GLU A 74 28.82 26.52 -41.01
CA GLU A 74 27.89 26.62 -39.86
C GLU A 74 28.54 27.12 -38.55
N ASP A 75 29.88 27.12 -38.42
CA ASP A 75 30.56 27.43 -37.14
C ASP A 75 30.92 28.93 -36.93
N GLU A 76 30.57 29.85 -37.85
CA GLU A 76 30.89 31.29 -37.74
C GLU A 76 29.68 32.23 -37.52
N SER A 77 28.48 31.73 -37.22
CA SER A 77 27.34 32.61 -36.87
C SER A 77 26.54 32.09 -35.67
N ASP A 78 27.06 32.35 -34.47
CA ASP A 78 26.21 32.50 -33.29
C ASP A 78 25.50 33.87 -33.36
N ASP A 79 24.19 33.85 -33.09
CA ASP A 79 23.28 34.98 -32.86
C ASP A 79 22.97 35.93 -34.04
N ASP A 80 22.05 35.54 -34.92
CA ASP A 80 20.78 36.28 -35.13
C ASP A 80 19.86 35.52 -36.11
N ASP A 81 18.57 35.52 -35.80
CA ASP A 81 17.46 34.86 -36.50
C ASP A 81 17.14 35.55 -37.85
N MET A 82 18.14 35.62 -38.74
CA MET A 82 18.04 36.16 -40.10
C MET A 82 18.25 35.02 -41.09
N GLU A 83 17.28 34.80 -41.98
CA GLU A 83 17.34 33.82 -43.07
C GLU A 83 18.70 33.90 -43.79
N VAL A 84 19.56 32.90 -43.55
CA VAL A 84 20.86 32.77 -44.21
C VAL A 84 20.57 32.59 -45.70
N GLU A 85 20.87 33.61 -46.51
CA GLU A 85 20.82 33.50 -47.98
C GLU A 85 21.69 32.31 -48.41
N GLU A 86 21.05 31.22 -48.83
CA GLU A 86 21.71 30.04 -49.39
C GLU A 86 22.70 30.48 -50.47
N ASN A 87 23.99 30.21 -50.29
CA ASN A 87 25.00 30.52 -51.29
C ASN A 87 24.60 29.88 -52.63
N PRO A 88 24.23 30.66 -53.67
CA PRO A 88 23.60 30.13 -54.87
C PRO A 88 24.53 29.20 -55.66
N LYS A 89 25.86 29.29 -55.43
CA LYS A 89 26.84 28.36 -56.01
C LYS A 89 26.80 26.98 -55.36
N MET A 90 26.58 26.90 -54.05
CA MET A 90 26.52 25.63 -53.32
C MET A 90 25.23 24.87 -53.66
N LYS A 91 24.10 25.58 -53.71
CA LYS A 91 22.81 25.02 -54.15
C LYS A 91 22.88 24.42 -55.55
N GLN A 92 23.52 25.13 -56.49
CA GLN A 92 23.71 24.64 -57.84
C GLN A 92 24.58 23.37 -57.88
N ILE A 93 25.57 23.23 -57.00
CA ILE A 93 26.42 22.03 -56.90
C ILE A 93 25.63 20.85 -56.36
N ILE A 94 24.89 21.04 -55.27
CA ILE A 94 24.02 20.01 -54.70
C ILE A 94 22.97 19.55 -55.73
N ASP A 95 22.34 20.48 -56.46
CA ASP A 95 21.39 20.16 -57.52
C ASP A 95 22.02 19.29 -58.62
N VAL A 96 23.30 19.53 -58.97
CA VAL A 96 24.03 18.68 -59.93
C VAL A 96 24.30 17.31 -59.36
N ILE A 97 24.80 17.20 -58.13
CA ILE A 97 25.07 15.91 -57.48
C ILE A 97 23.77 15.11 -57.33
N GLN A 98 22.67 15.77 -56.97
CA GLN A 98 21.33 15.20 -56.94
C GLN A 98 20.88 14.75 -58.33
N GLY A 99 21.16 15.55 -59.35
CA GLY A 99 20.93 15.21 -60.76
C GLY A 99 21.64 13.94 -61.18
N VAL A 100 22.96 13.89 -60.93
CA VAL A 100 23.82 12.73 -61.20
C VAL A 100 23.31 11.51 -60.42
N THR A 101 23.04 11.64 -59.13
CA THR A 101 22.51 10.55 -58.29
C THR A 101 21.21 9.98 -58.86
N THR A 102 20.31 10.84 -59.36
CA THR A 102 19.04 10.42 -59.96
C THR A 102 19.27 9.59 -61.23
N VAL A 103 20.16 10.04 -62.13
CA VAL A 103 20.46 9.34 -63.38
C VAL A 103 21.24 8.03 -63.14
N VAL A 104 22.17 8.04 -62.18
CA VAL A 104 22.91 6.84 -61.76
C VAL A 104 21.96 5.80 -61.15
N THR A 105 21.01 6.22 -60.31
CA THR A 105 19.99 5.33 -59.73
C THR A 105 19.10 4.72 -60.81
N ALA A 106 18.61 5.54 -61.75
CA ALA A 106 17.81 5.07 -62.88
C ALA A 106 18.59 4.15 -63.84
N SER A 107 19.94 4.20 -63.79
CA SER A 107 20.81 3.34 -64.61
C SER A 107 20.98 1.93 -64.03
N VAL A 108 20.79 1.71 -62.73
CA VAL A 108 21.00 0.40 -62.08
C VAL A 108 20.13 -0.72 -62.68
N PRO A 109 18.81 -0.53 -62.92
CA PRO A 109 17.96 -1.61 -63.45
C PRO A 109 18.39 -2.07 -64.85
N VAL A 110 18.96 -1.17 -65.66
CA VAL A 110 19.29 -1.41 -67.07
C VAL A 110 20.69 -2.00 -67.29
N VAL A 111 21.45 -2.25 -66.21
CA VAL A 111 22.72 -2.99 -66.27
C VAL A 111 22.44 -4.49 -66.50
N ASP A 112 23.09 -5.06 -67.52
CA ASP A 112 23.07 -6.49 -67.87
C ASP A 112 24.51 -7.04 -67.99
N GLU A 113 24.67 -8.37 -68.08
CA GLU A 113 25.98 -9.06 -68.07
C GLU A 113 26.91 -8.66 -69.23
N ASN A 114 26.40 -8.02 -70.29
CA ASN A 114 27.14 -7.73 -71.52
C ASN A 114 27.46 -6.24 -71.72
N ILE A 115 27.23 -5.39 -70.70
CA ILE A 115 27.52 -3.95 -70.76
C ILE A 115 28.68 -3.65 -69.82
N ASP A 116 29.66 -2.87 -70.27
CA ASP A 116 30.72 -2.37 -69.40
C ASP A 116 30.19 -1.23 -68.53
N TYR A 117 30.17 -1.42 -67.21
CA TYR A 117 29.65 -0.47 -66.24
C TYR A 117 30.71 0.03 -65.26
N GLU A 118 32.01 -0.12 -65.54
CA GLU A 118 33.08 0.36 -64.64
C GLU A 118 32.98 1.86 -64.37
N ALA A 119 32.66 2.67 -65.40
CA ALA A 119 32.42 4.11 -65.23
C ALA A 119 31.23 4.40 -64.31
N LEU A 120 30.16 3.61 -64.39
CA LEU A 120 28.99 3.74 -63.52
C LEU A 120 29.32 3.34 -62.06
N LEU A 121 30.13 2.29 -61.89
CA LEU A 121 30.63 1.86 -60.58
C LEU A 121 31.50 2.95 -59.95
N GLU A 122 32.44 3.53 -60.71
CA GLU A 122 33.27 4.64 -60.24
C GLU A 122 32.40 5.82 -59.78
N CYS A 123 31.39 6.19 -60.58
CA CYS A 123 30.43 7.23 -60.22
C CYS A 123 29.71 6.91 -58.90
N ALA A 124 29.21 5.69 -58.73
CA ALA A 124 28.54 5.25 -57.51
C ALA A 124 29.47 5.26 -56.29
N LEU A 125 30.73 4.87 -56.45
CA LEU A 125 31.74 4.90 -55.38
C LEU A 125 32.10 6.34 -54.97
N ILE A 126 32.20 7.27 -55.92
CA ILE A 126 32.42 8.69 -55.64
C ILE A 126 31.21 9.25 -54.86
N LEU A 127 29.98 8.98 -55.31
CA LEU A 127 28.75 9.38 -54.61
C LEU A 127 28.67 8.80 -53.19
N ASN A 128 29.11 7.56 -53.00
CA ASN A 128 29.19 6.94 -51.69
C ASN A 128 30.26 7.61 -50.79
N GLY A 129 31.41 7.99 -51.35
CA GLY A 129 32.49 8.65 -50.62
C GLY A 129 32.13 10.03 -50.08
N ILE A 130 31.33 10.81 -50.81
CA ILE A 130 30.90 12.15 -50.38
C ILE A 130 29.79 12.13 -49.32
N LEU A 131 29.14 10.98 -49.10
CA LEU A 131 27.92 10.87 -48.30
C LEU A 131 28.10 11.36 -46.85
N TYR A 132 29.24 11.07 -46.23
CA TYR A 132 29.54 11.47 -44.85
C TYR A 132 29.94 12.94 -44.70
N ALA A 133 30.22 13.62 -45.82
CA ALA A 133 30.66 15.00 -45.82
C ALA A 133 29.58 15.98 -46.29
N LEU A 134 28.40 15.46 -46.68
CA LEU A 134 27.23 16.29 -46.99
C LEU A 134 26.69 16.99 -45.71
N PRO A 135 26.32 18.28 -45.77
CA PRO A 135 25.72 19.01 -44.65
C PRO A 135 24.41 18.38 -44.13
N GLU A 136 24.05 18.66 -42.86
CA GLU A 136 22.79 18.16 -42.27
C GLU A 136 21.53 18.70 -42.95
N SER A 137 21.62 19.85 -43.62
CA SER A 137 20.53 20.43 -44.42
C SER A 137 20.14 19.55 -45.63
N GLU A 138 21.07 18.75 -46.16
CA GLU A 138 20.91 17.99 -47.42
C GLU A 138 20.40 16.55 -47.22
N LYS A 139 19.37 16.38 -46.37
CA LYS A 139 18.77 15.07 -46.07
C LYS A 139 18.17 14.37 -47.29
N VAL A 140 17.72 15.13 -48.27
CA VAL A 140 17.13 14.59 -49.51
C VAL A 140 18.20 13.89 -50.34
N LEU A 141 19.35 14.52 -50.53
CA LEU A 141 20.47 13.96 -51.29
C LEU A 141 21.09 12.75 -50.57
N GLN A 142 21.30 12.85 -49.26
CA GLN A 142 21.74 11.70 -48.46
C GLN A 142 20.78 10.52 -48.60
N GLY A 143 19.46 10.78 -48.62
CA GLY A 143 18.42 9.77 -48.85
C GLY A 143 18.48 9.16 -50.26
N ALA A 144 18.75 9.96 -51.29
CA ALA A 144 18.87 9.50 -52.66
C ALA A 144 20.11 8.62 -52.88
N ILE A 145 21.27 9.02 -52.34
CA ILE A 145 22.51 8.22 -52.41
C ILE A 145 22.33 6.92 -51.63
N GLN A 146 21.68 6.96 -50.46
CA GLN A 146 21.35 5.74 -49.72
C GLN A 146 20.48 4.79 -50.55
N HIS A 147 19.45 5.30 -51.23
CA HIS A 147 18.58 4.49 -52.08
C HIS A 147 19.34 3.88 -53.27
N LEU A 148 20.27 4.63 -53.88
CA LEU A 148 21.19 4.10 -54.88
C LEU A 148 21.98 2.89 -54.33
N CYS A 149 22.57 3.01 -53.14
CA CYS A 149 23.33 1.93 -52.53
C CYS A 149 22.46 0.69 -52.23
N GLU A 150 21.21 0.88 -51.79
CA GLU A 150 20.25 -0.22 -51.59
C GLU A 150 19.92 -0.92 -52.92
N MET A 151 19.60 -0.16 -53.97
CA MET A 151 19.33 -0.69 -55.31
C MET A 151 20.54 -1.43 -55.90
N TRP A 152 21.74 -0.91 -55.68
CA TRP A 152 22.99 -1.54 -56.13
C TRP A 152 23.22 -2.90 -55.47
N TRP A 153 22.93 -3.00 -54.16
CA TRP A 153 22.99 -4.25 -53.42
C TRP A 153 21.97 -5.27 -53.93
N GLU A 154 20.70 -4.87 -54.11
CA GLU A 154 19.62 -5.74 -54.59
C GLU A 154 19.90 -6.29 -55.99
N LYS A 155 20.49 -5.48 -56.88
CA LYS A 155 20.87 -5.90 -58.24
C LYS A 155 22.08 -6.86 -58.25
N GLY A 156 22.91 -6.86 -57.20
CA GLY A 156 24.05 -7.77 -57.07
C GLY A 156 25.26 -7.43 -57.94
N LEU A 157 25.46 -6.15 -58.26
CA LEU A 157 26.53 -5.66 -59.14
C LEU A 157 27.92 -5.73 -58.48
N LYS A 158 29.00 -5.56 -59.28
CA LYS A 158 30.38 -5.44 -58.77
C LYS A 158 30.47 -4.29 -57.76
N GLY A 159 31.24 -4.46 -56.68
CA GLY A 159 31.40 -3.47 -55.62
C GLY A 159 30.21 -3.34 -54.65
N LYS A 160 29.21 -4.24 -54.75
CA LYS A 160 28.03 -4.25 -53.87
C LYS A 160 28.40 -4.32 -52.38
N GLU A 161 29.51 -4.96 -52.01
CA GLU A 161 29.92 -5.10 -50.62
C GLU A 161 30.15 -3.73 -49.97
N GLN A 162 30.85 -2.83 -50.66
CA GLN A 162 31.16 -1.50 -50.13
C GLN A 162 29.91 -0.61 -50.06
N LEU A 163 29.11 -0.56 -51.13
CA LEU A 163 27.90 0.25 -51.18
C LEU A 163 26.82 -0.29 -50.21
N GLY A 164 26.71 -1.62 -50.12
CA GLY A 164 25.86 -2.30 -49.16
C GLY A 164 26.23 -1.92 -47.73
N LYS A 165 27.52 -2.01 -47.34
CA LYS A 165 27.97 -1.63 -45.99
C LYS A 165 27.50 -0.24 -45.59
N THR A 166 27.64 0.75 -46.48
CA THR A 166 27.16 2.11 -46.24
C THR A 166 25.64 2.17 -46.06
N ALA A 167 24.87 1.56 -46.97
CA ALA A 167 23.41 1.51 -46.87
C ALA A 167 22.95 0.86 -45.56
N PHE A 168 23.60 -0.23 -45.15
CA PHE A 168 23.31 -0.95 -43.92
C PHE A 168 23.52 -0.09 -42.68
N ILE A 169 24.67 0.61 -42.56
CA ILE A 169 24.97 1.48 -41.40
C ILE A 169 23.94 2.60 -41.29
N ILE A 170 23.59 3.25 -42.41
CA ILE A 170 22.63 4.36 -42.41
C ILE A 170 21.23 3.87 -42.05
N LEU A 171 20.77 2.75 -42.62
CA LEU A 171 19.49 2.14 -42.26
C LEU A 171 19.46 1.72 -40.79
N LEU A 172 20.55 1.18 -40.27
CA LEU A 172 20.67 0.79 -38.87
C LEU A 172 20.51 2.01 -37.95
N ARG A 173 21.24 3.11 -38.21
CA ARG A 173 21.09 4.38 -37.46
C ARG A 173 19.66 4.95 -37.57
N LYS A 174 19.05 4.92 -38.76
CA LYS A 174 17.67 5.39 -38.97
C LYS A 174 16.65 4.53 -38.22
N SER A 175 16.80 3.21 -38.24
CA SER A 175 15.89 2.28 -37.59
C SER A 175 15.79 2.48 -36.07
N LEU A 176 16.88 2.92 -35.43
CA LEU A 176 16.92 3.24 -34.00
C LEU A 176 16.19 4.54 -33.66
N LYS A 177 16.16 5.50 -34.58
CA LYS A 177 15.48 6.81 -34.43
C LYS A 177 14.01 6.76 -34.89
N SER A 178 13.64 5.80 -35.74
CA SER A 178 12.35 5.72 -36.42
C SER A 178 11.20 5.28 -35.50
N LYS A 179 10.07 6.00 -35.56
CA LYS A 179 8.83 5.67 -34.84
C LYS A 179 7.88 4.75 -35.62
N THR A 180 7.97 4.77 -36.96
CA THR A 180 7.02 4.10 -37.86
C THR A 180 7.45 2.67 -38.23
N GLY A 181 8.67 2.28 -37.87
CA GLY A 181 9.21 0.93 -38.04
C GLY A 181 9.40 0.50 -39.50
N ALA A 182 9.17 1.37 -40.48
CA ALA A 182 9.39 1.08 -41.91
C ALA A 182 10.86 0.76 -42.18
N ASP A 183 11.77 1.50 -41.53
CA ASP A 183 13.22 1.29 -41.66
C ASP A 183 13.67 -0.06 -41.09
N ILE A 184 12.96 -0.62 -40.10
CA ILE A 184 13.24 -1.98 -39.57
C ILE A 184 12.96 -3.05 -40.64
N VAL A 185 11.92 -2.84 -41.47
CA VAL A 185 11.59 -3.77 -42.56
C VAL A 185 12.67 -3.70 -43.64
N ARG A 186 13.08 -2.49 -44.03
CA ARG A 186 14.16 -2.27 -45.00
C ARG A 186 15.49 -2.85 -44.50
N LEU A 187 15.81 -2.65 -43.23
CA LEU A 187 16.99 -3.23 -42.59
C LEU A 187 16.96 -4.76 -42.63
N TRP A 188 15.79 -5.39 -42.42
CA TRP A 188 15.64 -6.83 -42.59
C TRP A 188 15.88 -7.26 -44.04
N HIS A 189 15.47 -6.50 -45.06
CA HIS A 189 15.79 -6.85 -46.45
C HIS A 189 17.30 -6.79 -46.76
N LEU A 190 18.04 -5.86 -46.13
CA LEU A 190 19.50 -5.73 -46.25
C LEU A 190 20.32 -6.58 -45.26
N HIS A 191 19.71 -7.45 -44.45
CA HIS A 191 20.42 -8.12 -43.34
C HIS A 191 21.67 -8.93 -43.76
N GLN A 192 21.67 -9.49 -44.97
CA GLN A 192 22.80 -10.28 -45.49
C GLN A 192 24.08 -9.46 -45.67
N THR A 193 23.98 -8.14 -45.79
CA THR A 193 25.13 -7.23 -45.85
C THR A 193 25.99 -7.31 -44.59
N LEU A 194 25.43 -7.72 -43.46
CA LEU A 194 26.20 -7.94 -42.23
C LEU A 194 27.35 -8.92 -42.43
N LEU A 195 27.18 -9.93 -43.30
CA LEU A 195 28.20 -10.94 -43.58
C LEU A 195 29.42 -10.37 -44.32
N CYS A 196 29.32 -9.16 -44.88
CA CYS A 196 30.45 -8.47 -45.49
C CYS A 196 31.35 -7.76 -44.47
N PHE A 197 30.91 -7.60 -43.22
CA PHE A 197 31.71 -7.02 -42.14
C PHE A 197 32.56 -8.11 -41.48
N ASP A 198 33.86 -7.84 -41.33
CA ASP A 198 34.74 -8.67 -40.54
C ASP A 198 34.56 -8.31 -39.06
N TYR A 199 34.30 -9.31 -38.22
CA TYR A 199 34.08 -9.10 -36.80
C TYR A 199 35.35 -8.60 -36.08
N ASP A 200 36.55 -9.02 -36.49
CA ASP A 200 37.77 -8.74 -35.73
C ASP A 200 38.41 -7.38 -36.06
N LEU A 201 37.92 -6.69 -37.10
CA LEU A 201 38.40 -5.35 -37.48
C LEU A 201 37.78 -4.24 -36.63
N GLU A 202 38.58 -3.19 -36.34
CA GLU A 202 38.13 -2.02 -35.58
C GLU A 202 37.04 -1.21 -36.29
N GLU A 203 37.05 -1.18 -37.63
CA GLU A 203 36.04 -0.52 -38.46
C GLU A 203 34.61 -1.06 -38.20
N SER A 204 34.49 -2.29 -37.71
CA SER A 204 33.22 -2.91 -37.38
C SER A 204 32.72 -2.56 -35.97
N ASN A 205 33.50 -1.87 -35.14
CA ASN A 205 33.11 -1.55 -33.76
C ASN A 205 31.87 -0.64 -33.72
N GLU A 206 31.79 0.36 -34.59
CA GLU A 206 30.59 1.18 -34.69
C GLU A 206 29.34 0.32 -35.00
N VAL A 207 29.47 -0.61 -35.94
CA VAL A 207 28.36 -1.48 -36.33
C VAL A 207 27.95 -2.39 -35.17
N LYS A 208 28.91 -2.96 -34.44
CA LYS A 208 28.64 -3.77 -33.23
C LYS A 208 27.82 -2.96 -32.22
N ASP A 209 28.21 -1.72 -31.94
CA ASP A 209 27.51 -0.86 -30.97
C ASP A 209 26.07 -0.55 -31.41
N LEU A 210 25.88 -0.19 -32.68
CA LEU A 210 24.54 0.07 -33.23
C LEU A 210 23.66 -1.19 -33.23
N LEU A 211 24.23 -2.37 -33.51
CA LEU A 211 23.52 -3.64 -33.45
C LEU A 211 23.11 -4.00 -32.02
N LEU A 212 23.95 -3.73 -31.02
CA LEU A 212 23.60 -3.93 -29.61
C LEU A 212 22.47 -2.99 -29.17
N GLN A 213 22.46 -1.74 -29.63
CA GLN A 213 21.35 -0.80 -29.37
C GLN A 213 20.01 -1.30 -29.93
N CYS A 214 20.00 -2.12 -30.99
CA CYS A 214 18.77 -2.70 -31.51
C CYS A 214 18.09 -3.63 -30.49
N PHE A 215 18.87 -4.34 -29.65
CA PHE A 215 18.32 -5.17 -28.56
C PHE A 215 17.76 -4.34 -27.40
N MET A 216 18.12 -3.07 -27.30
CA MET A 216 17.57 -2.12 -26.33
C MET A 216 16.27 -1.46 -26.83
N SER A 217 16.01 -1.53 -28.13
CA SER A 217 14.88 -0.86 -28.79
C SER A 217 13.58 -1.67 -28.69
N VAL A 218 12.58 -1.11 -28.00
CA VAL A 218 11.24 -1.70 -27.88
C VAL A 218 10.58 -1.90 -29.25
N ASN A 219 10.85 -1.02 -30.22
CA ASN A 219 10.29 -1.11 -31.58
C ASN A 219 10.83 -2.35 -32.31
N HIS A 220 12.12 -2.63 -32.20
CA HIS A 220 12.73 -3.82 -32.78
C HIS A 220 12.21 -5.12 -32.14
N LEU A 221 12.01 -5.13 -30.82
CA LEU A 221 11.49 -6.31 -30.11
C LEU A 221 10.01 -6.58 -30.46
N LYS A 222 9.18 -5.55 -30.56
CA LYS A 222 7.74 -5.71 -30.84
C LYS A 222 7.43 -6.02 -32.30
N LYS A 223 8.23 -5.55 -33.26
CA LYS A 223 7.99 -5.78 -34.69
C LYS A 223 8.50 -7.15 -35.14
N GLU A 224 7.74 -7.83 -36.00
CA GLU A 224 8.07 -9.19 -36.47
C GLU A 224 9.37 -9.23 -37.28
N GLU A 225 9.57 -8.30 -38.22
CA GLU A 225 10.82 -8.20 -38.99
C GLU A 225 12.01 -7.85 -38.08
N GLY A 226 11.78 -7.03 -37.06
CA GLY A 226 12.79 -6.73 -36.03
C GLY A 226 13.21 -7.97 -35.27
N ARG A 227 12.27 -8.81 -34.81
CA ARG A 227 12.60 -10.10 -34.16
C ARG A 227 13.37 -11.04 -35.08
N ARG A 228 13.01 -11.12 -36.38
CA ARG A 228 13.76 -11.92 -37.37
C ARG A 228 15.19 -11.41 -37.51
N PHE A 229 15.37 -10.10 -37.62
CA PHE A 229 16.68 -9.46 -37.70
C PHE A 229 17.52 -9.76 -36.45
N LEU A 230 16.98 -9.49 -35.25
CA LEU A 230 17.69 -9.76 -33.99
C LEU A 230 18.03 -11.25 -33.81
N SER A 231 17.17 -12.16 -34.27
CA SER A 231 17.46 -13.61 -34.24
C SER A 231 18.60 -13.97 -35.18
N PHE A 232 18.72 -13.30 -36.32
CA PHE A 232 19.81 -13.49 -37.27
C PHE A 232 21.14 -12.98 -36.70
N LEU A 233 21.15 -11.88 -35.95
CA LEU A 233 22.38 -11.35 -35.32
C LEU A 233 23.04 -12.35 -34.36
N LEU A 234 22.24 -13.20 -33.71
CA LEU A 234 22.73 -14.30 -32.85
C LEU A 234 23.43 -15.43 -33.63
N SER A 235 23.51 -15.36 -34.96
CA SER A 235 24.25 -16.31 -35.79
C SER A 235 25.54 -15.75 -36.40
N TRP A 236 25.85 -14.47 -36.17
CA TRP A 236 26.96 -13.80 -36.85
C TRP A 236 28.34 -14.17 -36.28
N ASN A 237 28.53 -14.12 -34.97
CA ASN A 237 29.80 -14.45 -34.32
C ASN A 237 29.58 -14.90 -32.86
N VAL A 238 30.35 -15.90 -32.41
CA VAL A 238 30.22 -16.52 -31.09
C VAL A 238 30.49 -15.54 -29.93
N ASN A 239 31.45 -14.64 -30.09
CA ASN A 239 31.73 -13.60 -29.10
C ASN A 239 30.65 -12.53 -29.10
N PHE A 240 30.08 -12.22 -30.27
CA PHE A 240 28.97 -11.27 -30.37
C PHE A 240 27.72 -11.79 -29.66
N ILE A 241 27.43 -13.10 -29.70
CA ILE A 241 26.32 -13.71 -28.94
C ILE A 241 26.46 -13.40 -27.44
N LYS A 242 27.68 -13.51 -26.89
CA LYS A 242 27.96 -13.20 -25.48
C LYS A 242 27.72 -11.72 -25.17
N MET A 243 28.13 -10.82 -26.07
CA MET A 243 27.86 -9.38 -25.95
C MET A 243 26.35 -9.08 -26.00
N ILE A 244 25.62 -9.66 -26.95
CA ILE A 244 24.16 -9.53 -27.06
C ILE A 244 23.49 -9.99 -25.76
N HIS A 245 23.88 -11.16 -25.25
CA HIS A 245 23.31 -11.71 -24.02
C HIS A 245 23.59 -10.82 -22.80
N GLY A 246 24.81 -10.30 -22.67
CA GLY A 246 25.15 -9.30 -21.66
C GLY A 246 24.30 -8.04 -21.75
N THR A 247 24.11 -7.50 -22.97
CA THR A 247 23.25 -6.33 -23.22
C THR A 247 21.80 -6.60 -22.82
N ILE A 248 21.22 -7.74 -23.22
CA ILE A 248 19.85 -8.11 -22.85
C ILE A 248 19.72 -8.21 -21.33
N LYS A 249 20.67 -8.86 -20.64
CA LYS A 249 20.67 -8.99 -19.17
C LYS A 249 20.66 -7.64 -18.49
N ASN A 250 21.49 -6.70 -18.94
CA ASN A 250 21.54 -5.34 -18.39
C ASN A 250 20.21 -4.58 -18.60
N GLN A 251 19.50 -4.85 -19.69
CA GLN A 251 18.21 -4.21 -19.98
C GLN A 251 17.00 -4.87 -19.29
N LEU A 252 17.15 -6.07 -18.71
CA LEU A 252 16.01 -6.76 -18.08
C LEU A 252 15.37 -5.93 -16.97
N GLN A 253 16.13 -5.12 -16.23
CA GLN A 253 15.56 -4.26 -15.20
C GLN A 253 14.63 -3.19 -15.78
N CYS A 254 14.97 -2.64 -16.95
CA CYS A 254 14.24 -1.56 -17.61
C CYS A 254 13.03 -2.06 -18.42
N PHE A 255 13.07 -3.28 -18.97
CA PHE A 255 12.00 -3.77 -19.81
C PHE A 255 10.72 -4.16 -19.06
N PRO A 256 9.52 -3.83 -19.57
CA PRO A 256 8.29 -4.38 -19.02
C PRO A 256 8.21 -5.90 -19.22
N LYS A 257 7.56 -6.59 -18.28
CA LYS A 257 7.43 -8.06 -18.28
C LYS A 257 6.80 -8.60 -19.58
N SER A 258 5.89 -7.85 -20.21
CA SER A 258 5.22 -8.24 -21.45
C SER A 258 6.15 -8.40 -22.65
N LEU A 259 7.35 -7.77 -22.65
CA LEU A 259 8.32 -7.94 -23.73
C LEU A 259 9.10 -9.27 -23.65
N MET A 260 9.07 -9.96 -22.50
CA MET A 260 9.89 -11.16 -22.29
C MET A 260 9.51 -12.30 -23.24
N ALA A 261 8.25 -12.39 -23.65
CA ALA A 261 7.83 -13.35 -24.66
C ALA A 261 8.51 -13.10 -26.03
N TYR A 262 8.70 -11.84 -26.43
CA TYR A 262 9.40 -11.48 -27.66
C TYR A 262 10.90 -11.72 -27.57
N VAL A 263 11.52 -11.42 -26.43
CA VAL A 263 12.94 -11.73 -26.19
C VAL A 263 13.17 -13.24 -26.21
N ALA A 264 12.29 -14.02 -25.56
CA ALA A 264 12.36 -15.48 -25.58
C ALA A 264 12.22 -16.03 -27.00
N GLU A 265 11.31 -15.46 -27.80
CA GLU A 265 11.12 -15.85 -29.19
C GLU A 265 12.38 -15.62 -30.04
N ILE A 266 13.12 -14.52 -29.81
CA ILE A 266 14.38 -14.23 -30.52
C ILE A 266 15.41 -15.33 -30.25
N TYR A 267 15.64 -15.65 -28.97
CA TYR A 267 16.54 -16.76 -28.59
C TYR A 267 16.08 -18.09 -29.16
N PHE A 268 14.78 -18.39 -29.09
CA PHE A 268 14.22 -19.64 -29.61
C PHE A 268 14.40 -19.77 -31.13
N ARG A 269 14.19 -18.69 -31.88
CA ARG A 269 14.38 -18.67 -33.35
C ARG A 269 15.85 -18.85 -33.73
N ALA A 270 16.77 -18.22 -32.98
CA ALA A 270 18.21 -18.39 -33.17
C ALA A 270 18.64 -19.83 -32.88
N TRP A 271 18.27 -20.36 -31.70
CA TRP A 271 18.55 -21.73 -31.27
C TRP A 271 18.06 -22.77 -32.29
N LYS A 272 16.83 -22.61 -32.81
CA LYS A 272 16.26 -23.55 -33.77
C LYS A 272 17.03 -23.62 -35.11
N LYS A 273 17.73 -22.54 -35.49
CA LYS A 273 18.47 -22.45 -36.76
C LYS A 273 19.97 -22.72 -36.60
N SER A 274 20.48 -22.75 -35.37
CA SER A 274 21.90 -22.91 -35.09
C SER A 274 22.35 -24.37 -35.05
N SER A 275 23.64 -24.60 -35.34
CA SER A 275 24.33 -25.88 -35.20
C SER A 275 25.79 -25.65 -34.80
N GLY A 276 26.47 -26.67 -34.28
CA GLY A 276 27.88 -26.58 -33.88
C GLY A 276 28.10 -25.60 -32.73
N GLU A 277 29.21 -24.85 -32.77
CA GLU A 277 29.64 -23.95 -31.68
C GLU A 277 28.60 -22.86 -31.33
N ILE A 278 27.88 -22.33 -32.33
CA ILE A 278 26.82 -21.34 -32.09
C ILE A 278 25.70 -21.93 -31.22
N LEU A 279 25.31 -23.18 -31.49
CA LEU A 279 24.28 -23.87 -30.71
C LEU A 279 24.74 -24.07 -29.26
N GLU A 280 25.97 -24.52 -29.06
CA GLU A 280 26.55 -24.71 -27.73
C GLU A 280 26.56 -23.41 -26.91
N VAL A 281 26.94 -22.29 -27.51
CA VAL A 281 26.95 -20.98 -26.83
C VAL A 281 25.53 -20.46 -26.55
N LEU A 282 24.57 -20.67 -27.45
CA LEU A 282 23.17 -20.32 -27.18
C LEU A 282 22.59 -21.16 -26.03
N GLU A 283 22.86 -22.45 -26.01
CA GLU A 283 22.38 -23.36 -24.98
C GLU A 283 23.03 -23.08 -23.61
N HIS A 284 24.37 -23.11 -23.53
CA HIS A 284 25.09 -23.07 -22.27
C HIS A 284 25.38 -21.65 -21.77
N ASN A 285 25.71 -20.70 -22.64
CA ASN A 285 26.04 -19.33 -22.22
C ASN A 285 24.83 -18.40 -22.13
N CYS A 286 23.70 -18.75 -22.77
CA CYS A 286 22.51 -17.89 -22.78
C CYS A 286 21.30 -18.52 -22.09
N ILE A 287 20.78 -19.62 -22.63
CA ILE A 287 19.54 -20.23 -22.12
C ILE A 287 19.74 -20.80 -20.71
N GLN A 288 20.82 -21.57 -20.50
CA GLN A 288 21.16 -22.12 -19.19
C GLN A 288 21.53 -21.02 -18.17
N ASP A 289 22.11 -19.91 -18.62
CA ASP A 289 22.34 -18.74 -17.76
C ASP A 289 21.02 -18.15 -17.24
N PHE A 290 20.01 -17.99 -18.11
CA PHE A 290 18.67 -17.60 -17.65
C PHE A 290 18.03 -18.63 -16.71
N MET A 291 18.21 -19.93 -16.97
CA MET A 291 17.73 -20.98 -16.06
C MET A 291 18.39 -20.86 -14.67
N HIS A 292 19.71 -20.65 -14.63
CA HIS A 292 20.46 -20.43 -13.40
C HIS A 292 19.95 -19.19 -12.64
N HIS A 293 19.76 -18.06 -13.33
CA HIS A 293 19.22 -16.85 -12.71
C HIS A 293 17.76 -17.02 -12.27
N GLY A 294 16.96 -17.80 -13.00
CA GLY A 294 15.59 -18.14 -12.61
C GLY A 294 15.51 -18.93 -11.30
N ILE A 295 16.57 -19.68 -10.97
CA ILE A 295 16.71 -20.42 -9.71
C ILE A 295 17.26 -19.53 -8.59
N HIS A 296 18.34 -18.78 -8.89
CA HIS A 296 19.17 -18.15 -7.86
C HIS A 296 18.83 -16.68 -7.55
N LEU A 297 18.07 -15.99 -8.41
CA LEU A 297 17.67 -14.62 -8.12
C LEU A 297 16.68 -14.56 -6.94
N PRO A 298 16.85 -13.60 -6.00
CA PRO A 298 15.86 -13.33 -4.97
C PRO A 298 14.50 -12.96 -5.56
N ARG A 299 13.39 -13.39 -4.95
CA ARG A 299 12.03 -13.07 -5.40
C ARG A 299 11.68 -11.60 -5.31
N SER A 300 12.38 -10.86 -4.44
CA SER A 300 12.29 -9.39 -4.36
C SER A 300 12.91 -8.67 -5.56
N SER A 301 13.73 -9.36 -6.36
CA SER A 301 14.33 -8.76 -7.56
C SER A 301 13.27 -8.46 -8.61
N PRO A 302 13.24 -7.24 -9.18
CA PRO A 302 12.32 -6.89 -10.27
C PRO A 302 12.61 -7.68 -11.56
N VAL A 303 13.77 -8.33 -11.65
CA VAL A 303 14.22 -9.12 -12.81
C VAL A 303 13.74 -10.56 -12.73
N HIS A 304 13.64 -11.14 -11.53
CA HIS A 304 13.22 -12.53 -11.32
C HIS A 304 11.91 -12.91 -12.06
N PRO A 305 10.78 -12.17 -11.94
CA PRO A 305 9.55 -12.52 -12.66
C PRO A 305 9.68 -12.40 -14.18
N LYS A 306 10.63 -11.60 -14.69
CA LYS A 306 10.88 -11.41 -16.13
C LYS A 306 11.66 -12.59 -16.71
N VAL A 307 12.68 -13.05 -15.99
CA VAL A 307 13.44 -14.27 -16.34
C VAL A 307 12.52 -15.49 -16.35
N ARG A 308 11.65 -15.63 -15.35
CA ARG A 308 10.65 -16.71 -15.32
C ARG A 308 9.68 -16.65 -16.50
N GLU A 309 9.21 -15.46 -16.89
CA GLU A 309 8.35 -15.30 -18.07
C GLU A 309 9.06 -15.72 -19.36
N LEU A 310 10.33 -15.35 -19.52
CA LEU A 310 11.17 -15.73 -20.66
C LEU A 310 11.29 -17.26 -20.74
N LEU A 311 11.63 -17.93 -19.63
CA LEU A 311 11.76 -19.40 -19.58
C LEU A 311 10.42 -20.11 -19.84
N SER A 312 9.31 -19.54 -19.37
CA SER A 312 7.98 -20.11 -19.59
C SER A 312 7.62 -20.28 -21.07
N TYR A 313 8.24 -19.48 -21.95
CA TYR A 313 8.07 -19.62 -23.40
C TYR A 313 8.65 -20.95 -23.87
N PHE A 314 9.88 -21.30 -23.49
CA PHE A 314 10.52 -22.56 -23.84
C PHE A 314 9.75 -23.78 -23.30
N HIS A 315 9.27 -23.71 -22.06
CA HIS A 315 8.43 -24.78 -21.48
C HIS A 315 7.09 -24.97 -22.18
N LYS A 316 6.51 -23.91 -22.77
CA LYS A 316 5.30 -24.02 -23.59
C LYS A 316 5.61 -24.62 -24.95
N GLN A 317 6.75 -24.28 -25.56
CA GLN A 317 7.15 -24.80 -26.87
C GLN A 317 7.51 -26.29 -26.85
N SER A 318 7.95 -26.83 -25.71
CA SER A 318 8.34 -28.25 -25.59
C SER A 318 7.26 -29.24 -26.03
N LYS A 319 5.99 -28.87 -25.86
CA LYS A 319 4.84 -29.71 -26.25
C LYS A 319 4.50 -29.69 -27.73
N VAL A 320 5.04 -28.74 -28.49
CA VAL A 320 4.62 -28.46 -29.87
C VAL A 320 5.77 -28.63 -30.86
N ARG A 321 7.02 -28.46 -30.39
CA ARG A 321 8.21 -28.42 -31.24
C ARG A 321 9.19 -29.52 -30.85
N GLN A 322 9.61 -30.30 -31.84
CA GLN A 322 10.62 -31.35 -31.69
C GLN A 322 11.98 -30.76 -31.25
N GLY A 323 12.74 -31.53 -30.46
CA GLY A 323 14.09 -31.19 -29.97
C GLY A 323 14.11 -30.31 -28.71
N VAL A 324 13.01 -29.65 -28.36
CA VAL A 324 12.96 -28.76 -27.18
C VAL A 324 12.97 -29.57 -25.88
N GLU A 325 12.30 -30.73 -25.83
CA GLU A 325 12.33 -31.60 -24.64
C GLU A 325 13.75 -32.08 -24.33
N GLU A 326 14.48 -32.54 -25.34
CA GLU A 326 15.89 -32.95 -25.23
C GLU A 326 16.78 -31.80 -24.72
N MET A 327 16.66 -30.60 -25.31
CA MET A 327 17.40 -29.42 -24.87
C MET A 327 17.09 -29.08 -23.41
N LEU A 328 15.81 -29.06 -23.00
CA LEU A 328 15.43 -28.77 -21.62
C LEU A 328 15.99 -29.83 -20.65
N TYR A 329 15.95 -31.10 -21.03
CA TYR A 329 16.54 -32.19 -20.24
C TYR A 329 18.05 -31.97 -20.03
N ARG A 330 18.82 -31.76 -21.12
CA ARG A 330 20.27 -31.51 -21.09
C ARG A 330 20.63 -30.29 -20.24
N LEU A 331 19.90 -29.18 -20.41
CA LEU A 331 20.23 -27.91 -19.76
C LEU A 331 19.82 -27.86 -18.29
N TYR A 332 18.74 -28.53 -17.89
CA TYR A 332 18.34 -28.58 -16.48
C TYR A 332 19.12 -29.60 -15.65
N GLN A 333 19.61 -30.68 -16.27
CA GLN A 333 20.31 -31.77 -15.58
C GLN A 333 21.37 -31.28 -14.56
N PRO A 334 22.32 -30.37 -14.89
CA PRO A 334 23.39 -29.99 -13.95
C PRO A 334 22.96 -29.03 -12.83
N ILE A 335 21.81 -28.34 -12.98
CA ILE A 335 21.43 -27.21 -12.11
C ILE A 335 20.16 -27.45 -11.30
N LEU A 336 19.12 -28.02 -11.90
CA LEU A 336 17.78 -28.06 -11.29
C LEU A 336 17.74 -29.01 -10.09
N TRP A 337 18.22 -30.24 -10.27
CA TRP A 337 18.18 -31.28 -9.24
C TRP A 337 19.05 -30.92 -8.03
N ARG A 338 20.18 -30.25 -8.26
CA ARG A 338 21.03 -29.71 -7.19
C ARG A 338 20.34 -28.57 -6.45
N ALA A 339 19.66 -27.68 -7.19
CA ALA A 339 18.96 -26.55 -6.61
C ALA A 339 17.74 -26.95 -5.77
N LEU A 340 17.01 -28.00 -6.14
CA LEU A 340 15.94 -28.59 -5.34
C LEU A 340 16.44 -29.10 -3.98
N LYS A 341 17.74 -29.41 -3.86
CA LYS A 341 18.40 -29.89 -2.63
C LYS A 341 19.31 -28.83 -1.99
N ALA A 342 19.21 -27.57 -2.42
CA ALA A 342 20.05 -26.48 -1.91
C ALA A 342 19.77 -26.16 -0.44
N ARG A 343 20.78 -25.63 0.28
CA ARG A 343 20.60 -25.19 1.69
C ARG A 343 19.61 -24.03 1.82
N ASN A 344 19.61 -23.12 0.85
CA ASN A 344 18.71 -21.96 0.83
C ASN A 344 17.30 -22.37 0.35
N SER A 345 16.28 -22.10 1.17
CA SER A 345 14.90 -22.46 0.89
C SER A 345 14.25 -21.67 -0.25
N GLU A 346 14.66 -20.42 -0.47
CA GLU A 346 14.17 -19.62 -1.60
C GLU A 346 14.68 -20.18 -2.93
N VAL A 347 15.94 -20.62 -2.97
CA VAL A 347 16.52 -21.32 -4.12
C VAL A 347 15.76 -22.62 -4.41
N ARG A 348 15.50 -23.45 -3.39
CA ARG A 348 14.68 -24.67 -3.55
C ARG A 348 13.29 -24.35 -4.07
N SER A 349 12.66 -23.30 -3.53
CA SER A 349 11.33 -22.86 -3.92
C SER A 349 11.28 -22.32 -5.36
N ASN A 350 12.30 -21.59 -5.82
CA ASN A 350 12.40 -21.13 -7.21
C ASN A 350 12.66 -22.29 -8.18
N ALA A 351 13.56 -23.22 -7.80
CA ALA A 351 13.79 -24.46 -8.54
C ALA A 351 12.49 -25.28 -8.68
N ALA A 352 11.71 -25.40 -7.60
CA ALA A 352 10.41 -26.08 -7.63
C ALA A 352 9.43 -25.46 -8.63
N LEU A 353 9.38 -24.13 -8.73
CA LEU A 353 8.51 -23.45 -9.70
C LEU A 353 8.91 -23.77 -11.15
N LEU A 354 10.21 -23.72 -11.47
CA LEU A 354 10.70 -24.04 -12.81
C LEU A 354 10.54 -25.52 -13.14
N PHE A 355 10.81 -26.40 -12.17
CA PHE A 355 10.55 -27.83 -12.30
C PHE A 355 9.11 -28.12 -12.68
N VAL A 356 8.15 -27.55 -11.95
CA VAL A 356 6.71 -27.72 -12.20
C VAL A 356 6.30 -27.19 -13.58
N GLU A 357 6.87 -26.05 -14.00
CA GLU A 357 6.56 -25.47 -15.31
C GLU A 357 7.12 -26.29 -16.47
N ALA A 358 8.30 -26.89 -16.27
CA ALA A 358 8.95 -27.79 -17.22
C ALA A 358 8.40 -29.24 -17.18
N PHE A 359 7.59 -29.60 -16.17
CA PHE A 359 7.15 -30.99 -15.97
C PHE A 359 6.22 -31.50 -17.09
N PRO A 360 6.44 -32.74 -17.58
CA PRO A 360 7.57 -33.62 -17.27
C PRO A 360 8.82 -33.25 -18.07
N ILE A 361 9.99 -33.33 -17.44
CA ILE A 361 11.28 -33.16 -18.13
C ILE A 361 11.68 -34.54 -18.70
N ARG A 362 11.89 -34.63 -20.02
CA ARG A 362 12.04 -35.90 -20.75
C ARG A 362 13.17 -35.85 -21.76
N ASP A 363 13.85 -36.98 -21.97
CA ASP A 363 14.71 -37.21 -23.13
C ASP A 363 14.01 -38.16 -24.12
N PRO A 364 13.62 -37.68 -25.33
CA PRO A 364 12.98 -38.52 -26.34
C PRO A 364 13.79 -39.75 -26.79
N HIS A 365 15.09 -39.83 -26.49
CA HIS A 365 15.95 -40.95 -26.87
C HIS A 365 15.92 -42.12 -25.88
N PHE A 366 15.29 -41.96 -24.72
CA PHE A 366 15.14 -43.05 -23.75
C PHE A 366 14.16 -44.12 -24.24
N ASN A 367 14.44 -45.37 -23.88
CA ASN A 367 13.44 -46.43 -24.01
C ASN A 367 12.32 -46.24 -22.98
N TYR A 368 11.25 -47.03 -23.09
CA TYR A 368 10.09 -46.89 -22.20
C TYR A 368 10.43 -47.11 -20.72
N GLU A 369 11.33 -48.05 -20.40
CA GLU A 369 11.71 -48.36 -19.02
C GLU A 369 12.53 -47.23 -18.38
N ASP A 370 13.51 -46.70 -19.11
CA ASP A 370 14.32 -45.57 -18.68
C ASP A 370 13.47 -44.30 -18.51
N MET A 371 12.51 -44.08 -19.41
CA MET A 371 11.57 -42.97 -19.31
C MET A 371 10.68 -43.10 -18.08
N ASP A 372 10.12 -44.29 -17.81
CA ASP A 372 9.28 -44.54 -16.63
C ASP A 372 10.08 -44.34 -15.33
N ASN A 373 11.32 -44.83 -15.28
CA ASN A 373 12.23 -44.59 -14.15
C ASN A 373 12.49 -43.10 -13.92
N GLU A 374 12.61 -42.31 -15.00
CA GLU A 374 12.90 -40.88 -14.90
C GLU A 374 11.66 -40.04 -14.54
N ILE A 375 10.46 -40.50 -14.92
CA ILE A 375 9.21 -39.94 -14.44
C ILE A 375 8.98 -40.30 -12.96
N GLN A 376 9.32 -41.51 -12.53
CA GLN A 376 9.20 -41.95 -11.14
C GLN A 376 10.04 -41.08 -10.20
N LYS A 377 11.31 -40.81 -10.55
CA LYS A 377 12.18 -39.89 -9.80
C LYS A 377 11.58 -38.48 -9.70
N GLN A 378 10.92 -38.00 -10.76
CA GLN A 378 10.26 -36.70 -10.73
C GLN A 378 9.05 -36.67 -9.78
N PHE A 379 8.30 -37.78 -9.65
CA PHE A 379 7.27 -37.90 -8.63
C PHE A 379 7.85 -37.90 -7.21
N GLU A 380 8.97 -38.58 -6.98
CA GLU A 380 9.67 -38.56 -5.69
C GLU A 380 10.08 -37.13 -5.31
N GLU A 381 10.61 -36.35 -6.25
CA GLU A 381 10.94 -34.94 -5.99
C GLU A 381 9.69 -34.09 -5.69
N LEU A 382 8.51 -34.40 -6.25
CA LEU A 382 7.27 -33.73 -5.84
C LEU A 382 6.90 -34.04 -4.38
N PHE A 383 7.07 -35.28 -3.92
CA PHE A 383 6.87 -35.63 -2.51
C PHE A 383 7.90 -34.93 -1.61
N ASN A 384 9.18 -34.89 -2.00
CA ASN A 384 10.22 -34.18 -1.27
C ASN A 384 9.86 -32.69 -1.08
N LEU A 385 9.29 -32.05 -2.10
CA LEU A 385 8.82 -30.66 -2.01
C LEU A 385 7.67 -30.49 -1.02
N LEU A 386 6.74 -31.45 -0.94
CA LEU A 386 5.64 -31.45 0.03
C LEU A 386 6.12 -31.73 1.47
N GLU A 387 7.29 -32.34 1.63
CA GLU A 387 7.88 -32.72 2.92
C GLU A 387 9.02 -31.79 3.37
N ASP A 388 9.31 -30.74 2.60
CA ASP A 388 10.42 -29.82 2.88
C ASP A 388 10.29 -29.15 4.26
N PRO A 389 11.38 -29.04 5.05
CA PRO A 389 11.32 -28.43 6.37
C PRO A 389 10.84 -26.96 6.35
N GLN A 390 11.05 -26.23 5.25
CA GLN A 390 10.64 -24.84 5.14
C GLN A 390 9.21 -24.69 4.59
N PRO A 391 8.31 -23.99 5.32
CA PRO A 391 6.93 -23.73 4.87
C PRO A 391 6.79 -23.10 3.47
N LEU A 392 7.73 -22.24 3.08
CA LEU A 392 7.75 -21.60 1.76
C LEU A 392 7.87 -22.62 0.61
N VAL A 393 8.73 -23.62 0.79
CA VAL A 393 8.95 -24.67 -0.21
C VAL A 393 7.73 -25.57 -0.28
N ARG A 394 7.19 -26.00 0.87
CA ARG A 394 5.93 -26.79 0.90
C ARG A 394 4.75 -26.08 0.27
N SER A 395 4.57 -24.79 0.53
CA SER A 395 3.54 -23.96 -0.13
C SER A 395 3.70 -23.96 -1.66
N THR A 396 4.94 -23.96 -2.14
CA THR A 396 5.26 -24.01 -3.57
C THR A 396 5.06 -25.41 -4.14
N GLY A 397 5.42 -26.45 -3.39
CA GLY A 397 5.15 -27.86 -3.71
C GLY A 397 3.66 -28.12 -3.86
N ILE A 398 2.83 -27.61 -2.94
CA ILE A 398 1.36 -27.70 -3.01
C ILE A 398 0.84 -27.12 -4.33
N LEU A 399 1.29 -25.92 -4.70
CA LEU A 399 0.93 -25.29 -5.98
C LEU A 399 1.38 -26.14 -7.16
N GLY A 400 2.60 -26.68 -7.08
CA GLY A 400 3.20 -27.53 -8.10
C GLY A 400 2.40 -28.80 -8.36
N VAL A 401 2.21 -29.58 -7.30
CA VAL A 401 1.43 -30.82 -7.31
C VAL A 401 0.00 -30.56 -7.78
N SER A 402 -0.64 -29.48 -7.33
CA SER A 402 -2.01 -29.15 -7.76
C SER A 402 -2.09 -28.87 -9.27
N LYS A 403 -1.11 -28.16 -9.84
CA LYS A 403 -1.04 -27.90 -11.29
C LYS A 403 -0.77 -29.16 -12.09
N ILE A 404 0.20 -29.97 -11.67
CA ILE A 404 0.58 -31.22 -12.35
C ILE A 404 -0.58 -32.21 -12.32
N THR A 405 -1.17 -32.43 -11.14
CA THR A 405 -2.31 -33.33 -10.92
C THR A 405 -3.51 -32.92 -11.76
N SER A 406 -3.85 -31.62 -11.79
CA SER A 406 -4.97 -31.12 -12.59
C SER A 406 -4.75 -31.35 -14.09
N LYS A 407 -3.54 -31.06 -14.58
CA LYS A 407 -3.20 -31.07 -16.01
C LYS A 407 -2.95 -32.47 -16.58
N TYR A 408 -2.35 -33.37 -15.80
CA TYR A 408 -1.93 -34.70 -16.24
C TYR A 408 -2.72 -35.83 -15.58
N TRP A 409 -3.92 -35.53 -15.04
CA TRP A 409 -4.75 -36.48 -14.29
C TRP A 409 -4.87 -37.87 -14.93
N GLU A 410 -5.13 -37.94 -16.23
CA GLU A 410 -5.32 -39.21 -16.95
C GLU A 410 -4.00 -39.97 -17.19
N MET A 411 -2.86 -39.28 -17.14
CA MET A 411 -1.53 -39.86 -17.39
C MET A 411 -0.83 -40.31 -16.10
N ILE A 412 -1.27 -39.82 -14.93
CA ILE A 412 -0.65 -40.17 -13.64
C ILE A 412 -1.31 -41.46 -13.11
N PRO A 413 -0.54 -42.44 -12.61
CA PRO A 413 -1.10 -43.63 -11.99
C PRO A 413 -2.06 -43.29 -10.85
N ALA A 414 -3.21 -43.98 -10.78
CA ALA A 414 -4.27 -43.69 -9.80
C ALA A 414 -3.80 -43.79 -8.33
N THR A 415 -2.84 -44.67 -8.04
CA THR A 415 -2.20 -44.81 -6.73
C THR A 415 -1.46 -43.53 -6.33
N ILE A 416 -0.63 -43.00 -7.23
CA ILE A 416 0.14 -41.77 -7.02
C ILE A 416 -0.80 -40.56 -6.85
N LEU A 417 -1.86 -40.46 -7.64
CA LEU A 417 -2.88 -39.42 -7.47
C LEU A 417 -3.51 -39.45 -6.07
N ALA A 418 -3.88 -40.65 -5.60
CA ALA A 418 -4.47 -40.82 -4.28
C ALA A 418 -3.49 -40.45 -3.16
N GLU A 419 -2.21 -40.83 -3.28
CA GLU A 419 -1.17 -40.49 -2.31
C GLU A 419 -0.87 -38.99 -2.26
N LEU A 420 -0.72 -38.33 -3.41
CA LEU A 420 -0.52 -36.89 -3.49
C LEU A 420 -1.69 -36.13 -2.86
N LEU A 421 -2.95 -36.49 -3.19
CA LEU A 421 -4.12 -35.83 -2.61
C LEU A 421 -4.27 -36.10 -1.12
N LYS A 422 -3.95 -37.32 -0.64
CA LYS A 422 -3.89 -37.61 0.79
C LYS A 422 -2.82 -36.79 1.48
N LYS A 423 -1.64 -36.58 0.88
CA LYS A 423 -0.61 -35.69 1.45
C LYS A 423 -1.10 -34.24 1.55
N LEU A 424 -1.75 -33.72 0.50
CA LEU A 424 -2.26 -32.36 0.50
C LEU A 424 -3.37 -32.15 1.55
N ILE A 425 -4.37 -33.04 1.59
CA ILE A 425 -5.60 -32.87 2.39
C ILE A 425 -5.44 -33.46 3.80
N GLY A 426 -4.76 -34.59 3.93
CA GLY A 426 -4.58 -35.31 5.19
C GLY A 426 -3.44 -34.76 6.06
N ASP A 427 -2.37 -34.25 5.45
CA ASP A 427 -1.21 -33.75 6.20
C ASP A 427 -1.11 -32.21 6.12
N LEU A 428 -0.96 -31.67 4.92
CA LEU A 428 -0.61 -30.24 4.75
C LEU A 428 -1.76 -29.27 5.07
N ALA A 429 -3.00 -29.72 4.98
CA ALA A 429 -4.16 -28.94 5.47
C ALA A 429 -4.11 -28.73 7.00
N PHE A 430 -3.38 -29.58 7.72
CA PHE A 430 -3.20 -29.57 9.17
C PHE A 430 -1.77 -29.23 9.59
N ASP A 431 -1.00 -28.59 8.70
CA ASP A 431 0.37 -28.18 8.98
C ASP A 431 0.49 -27.33 10.26
N VAL A 432 1.17 -27.89 11.26
CA VAL A 432 1.34 -27.28 12.59
C VAL A 432 2.34 -26.12 12.59
N THR A 433 3.22 -26.05 11.61
CA THR A 433 4.34 -25.10 11.57
C THR A 433 3.96 -23.78 10.91
N SER A 434 2.98 -23.78 9.99
CA SER A 434 2.63 -22.58 9.24
C SER A 434 1.20 -22.55 8.72
N ALA A 435 0.51 -21.45 9.03
CA ALA A 435 -0.77 -21.12 8.42
C ALA A 435 -0.67 -20.83 6.91
N ASP A 436 0.50 -20.48 6.37
CA ASP A 436 0.67 -20.27 4.92
C ASP A 436 0.60 -21.57 4.13
N VAL A 437 1.11 -22.67 4.70
CA VAL A 437 1.01 -24.00 4.07
C VAL A 437 -0.46 -24.44 4.04
N ARG A 438 -1.15 -24.40 5.19
CA ARG A 438 -2.58 -24.73 5.29
C ARG A 438 -3.44 -23.88 4.37
N CYS A 439 -3.17 -22.58 4.31
CA CYS A 439 -3.83 -21.65 3.38
C CYS A 439 -3.56 -22.02 1.92
N SER A 440 -2.32 -22.40 1.58
CA SER A 440 -1.93 -22.78 0.22
C SER A 440 -2.67 -24.02 -0.27
N VAL A 441 -2.94 -25.01 0.59
CA VAL A 441 -3.77 -26.17 0.24
C VAL A 441 -5.13 -25.71 -0.28
N PHE A 442 -5.87 -24.92 0.50
CA PHE A 442 -7.21 -24.49 0.11
C PHE A 442 -7.23 -23.49 -1.05
N LYS A 443 -6.14 -22.73 -1.27
CA LYS A 443 -5.98 -21.90 -2.46
C LYS A 443 -5.71 -22.71 -3.73
N CYS A 444 -5.05 -23.87 -3.62
CA CYS A 444 -4.63 -24.65 -4.78
C CYS A 444 -5.60 -25.80 -5.14
N LEU A 445 -6.36 -26.33 -4.19
CA LEU A 445 -7.43 -27.30 -4.47
C LEU A 445 -8.43 -26.86 -5.55
N PRO A 446 -8.83 -25.58 -5.65
CA PRO A 446 -9.60 -25.06 -6.78
C PRO A 446 -9.03 -25.36 -8.18
N ILE A 447 -7.70 -25.43 -8.33
CA ILE A 447 -7.02 -25.77 -9.59
C ILE A 447 -7.31 -27.23 -9.96
N ILE A 448 -7.35 -28.13 -8.97
CA ILE A 448 -7.67 -29.55 -9.16
C ILE A 448 -9.16 -29.71 -9.48
N LEU A 449 -10.03 -28.96 -8.78
CA LEU A 449 -11.48 -28.96 -9.00
C LEU A 449 -11.91 -28.49 -10.40
N ASP A 450 -11.05 -27.78 -11.14
CA ASP A 450 -11.31 -27.47 -12.56
C ASP A 450 -11.31 -28.73 -13.44
N ASN A 451 -10.59 -29.78 -13.02
CA ASN A 451 -10.66 -31.09 -13.65
C ASN A 451 -11.81 -31.92 -13.05
N LYS A 452 -12.86 -32.16 -13.85
CA LYS A 452 -14.06 -32.91 -13.43
C LYS A 452 -13.77 -34.36 -13.01
N LEU A 453 -12.71 -34.98 -13.53
CA LEU A 453 -12.33 -36.34 -13.16
C LEU A 453 -11.87 -36.44 -11.70
N SER A 454 -11.47 -35.32 -11.09
CA SER A 454 -11.07 -35.27 -9.68
C SER A 454 -12.23 -35.27 -8.69
N HIS A 455 -13.44 -34.93 -9.13
CA HIS A 455 -14.58 -34.66 -8.25
C HIS A 455 -14.95 -35.85 -7.36
N PRO A 456 -15.05 -37.10 -7.85
CA PRO A 456 -15.42 -38.24 -7.01
C PRO A 456 -14.44 -38.50 -5.85
N LEU A 457 -13.14 -38.37 -6.11
CA LEU A 457 -12.11 -38.58 -5.10
C LEU A 457 -12.08 -37.42 -4.09
N LEU A 458 -12.20 -36.18 -4.56
CA LEU A 458 -12.26 -35.01 -3.69
C LEU A 458 -13.52 -35.00 -2.81
N GLU A 459 -14.68 -35.41 -3.33
CA GLU A 459 -15.92 -35.52 -2.52
C GLU A 459 -15.74 -36.49 -1.34
N GLN A 460 -14.94 -37.54 -1.51
CA GLN A 460 -14.62 -38.50 -0.43
C GLN A 460 -13.61 -37.95 0.58
N LEU A 461 -12.59 -37.19 0.14
CA LEU A 461 -11.51 -36.73 0.99
C LEU A 461 -11.85 -35.46 1.79
N LEU A 462 -12.58 -34.52 1.20
CA LEU A 462 -12.83 -33.20 1.78
C LEU A 462 -13.59 -33.16 3.12
N PRO A 463 -14.50 -34.09 3.46
CA PRO A 463 -15.13 -34.10 4.79
C PRO A 463 -14.14 -34.18 5.97
N THR A 464 -12.92 -34.69 5.74
CA THR A 464 -11.86 -34.77 6.77
C THR A 464 -11.37 -33.39 7.21
N VAL A 465 -11.41 -32.37 6.34
CA VAL A 465 -10.91 -31.01 6.60
C VAL A 465 -12.00 -30.05 7.11
N LYS A 466 -13.15 -30.56 7.57
CA LYS A 466 -14.27 -29.73 8.03
C LYS A 466 -13.90 -28.73 9.13
N TYR A 467 -12.91 -29.06 9.97
CA TYR A 467 -12.45 -28.21 11.07
C TYR A 467 -11.53 -27.07 10.63
N SER A 468 -11.04 -27.06 9.38
CA SER A 468 -10.29 -25.93 8.82
C SER A 468 -11.15 -24.66 8.69
N LEU A 469 -12.47 -24.80 8.75
CA LEU A 469 -13.40 -23.68 8.92
C LEU A 469 -13.20 -22.94 10.26
N HIS A 470 -12.71 -23.62 11.29
CA HIS A 470 -12.43 -23.09 12.63
C HIS A 470 -10.95 -22.81 12.86
N ASP A 471 -10.16 -22.71 11.79
CA ASP A 471 -8.72 -22.40 11.89
C ASP A 471 -8.48 -21.11 12.66
N ASN A 472 -7.45 -21.07 13.51
CA ASN A 472 -7.07 -19.85 14.24
C ASN A 472 -6.72 -18.70 13.29
N SER A 473 -6.18 -19.02 12.11
CA SER A 473 -5.76 -18.03 11.12
C SER A 473 -6.90 -17.65 10.17
N GLU A 474 -7.28 -16.37 10.15
CA GLU A 474 -8.32 -15.85 9.26
C GLU A 474 -8.05 -16.14 7.78
N LYS A 475 -6.79 -16.03 7.32
CA LYS A 475 -6.42 -16.30 5.93
C LYS A 475 -6.69 -17.74 5.51
N VAL A 476 -6.58 -18.70 6.43
CA VAL A 476 -6.89 -20.11 6.16
C VAL A 476 -8.41 -20.28 6.05
N ARG A 477 -9.17 -19.70 6.99
CA ARG A 477 -10.65 -19.73 6.93
C ARG A 477 -11.18 -19.09 5.65
N VAL A 478 -10.61 -17.97 5.22
CA VAL A 478 -10.95 -17.33 3.93
C VAL A 478 -10.70 -18.28 2.77
N ALA A 479 -9.50 -18.86 2.66
CA ALA A 479 -9.16 -19.78 1.57
C ALA A 479 -10.06 -21.03 1.58
N PHE A 480 -10.39 -21.55 2.76
CA PHE A 480 -11.26 -22.69 2.93
C PHE A 480 -12.69 -22.40 2.43
N VAL A 481 -13.28 -21.26 2.81
CA VAL A 481 -14.62 -20.89 2.33
C VAL A 481 -14.61 -20.58 0.83
N ASP A 482 -13.55 -19.99 0.29
CA ASP A 482 -13.39 -19.80 -1.17
C ASP A 482 -13.34 -21.15 -1.90
N MET A 483 -12.70 -22.18 -1.32
CA MET A 483 -12.73 -23.54 -1.84
C MET A 483 -14.14 -24.16 -1.79
N LEU A 484 -14.90 -23.96 -0.71
CA LEU A 484 -16.31 -24.39 -0.64
C LEU A 484 -17.20 -23.69 -1.69
N LEU A 485 -16.96 -22.41 -1.93
CA LEU A 485 -17.64 -21.65 -3.00
C LEU A 485 -17.29 -22.21 -4.38
N LYS A 486 -16.02 -22.55 -4.62
CA LYS A 486 -15.61 -23.22 -5.87
C LYS A 486 -16.33 -24.55 -6.05
N ILE A 487 -16.40 -25.39 -5.02
CA ILE A 487 -17.13 -26.67 -5.04
C ILE A 487 -18.60 -26.46 -5.41
N LYS A 488 -19.28 -25.50 -4.78
CA LYS A 488 -20.66 -25.13 -5.10
C LYS A 488 -20.81 -24.70 -6.56
N ALA A 489 -19.87 -23.91 -7.09
CA ALA A 489 -19.91 -23.39 -8.45
C ALA A 489 -19.72 -24.49 -9.51
N VAL A 490 -18.74 -25.39 -9.33
CA VAL A 490 -18.47 -26.50 -10.28
C VAL A 490 -19.35 -27.73 -10.04
N ARG A 491 -20.20 -27.70 -9.02
CA ARG A 491 -21.09 -28.80 -8.60
C ARG A 491 -20.35 -30.10 -8.27
N ALA A 492 -19.13 -30.00 -7.75
CA ALA A 492 -18.30 -31.16 -7.41
C ALA A 492 -18.86 -31.97 -6.22
N ALA A 493 -19.44 -31.29 -5.23
CA ALA A 493 -20.02 -31.90 -4.04
C ALA A 493 -21.04 -30.94 -3.39
N LYS A 494 -21.86 -31.46 -2.49
CA LYS A 494 -22.72 -30.63 -1.62
C LYS A 494 -21.87 -30.05 -0.48
N PHE A 495 -21.68 -28.74 -0.42
CA PHE A 495 -20.81 -28.10 0.59
C PHE A 495 -21.23 -28.43 2.04
N TRP A 496 -22.52 -28.65 2.30
CA TRP A 496 -23.02 -29.01 3.63
C TRP A 496 -22.72 -30.46 4.04
N LYS A 497 -22.32 -31.33 3.10
CA LYS A 497 -21.75 -32.65 3.41
C LYS A 497 -20.29 -32.56 3.84
N ILE A 498 -19.58 -31.51 3.43
CA ILE A 498 -18.20 -31.25 3.82
C ILE A 498 -18.20 -30.53 5.18
N CYS A 499 -18.93 -29.41 5.27
CA CYS A 499 -19.10 -28.65 6.50
C CYS A 499 -20.59 -28.58 6.89
N PRO A 500 -21.01 -29.27 7.96
CA PRO A 500 -22.37 -29.19 8.48
C PRO A 500 -22.85 -27.75 8.72
N MET A 501 -24.17 -27.52 8.59
CA MET A 501 -24.77 -26.20 8.73
C MET A 501 -24.45 -25.54 10.08
N GLU A 502 -24.45 -26.31 11.17
CA GLU A 502 -24.12 -25.84 12.51
C GLU A 502 -22.76 -25.13 12.56
N HIS A 503 -21.70 -25.76 12.04
CA HIS A 503 -20.37 -25.16 12.01
C HIS A 503 -20.31 -23.88 11.16
N LEU A 504 -21.04 -23.83 10.04
CA LEU A 504 -21.12 -22.64 9.18
C LEU A 504 -21.80 -21.48 9.90
N LEU A 505 -22.89 -21.75 10.63
CA LEU A 505 -23.63 -20.74 11.38
C LEU A 505 -22.82 -20.25 12.60
N THR A 506 -22.20 -21.16 13.37
CA THR A 506 -21.33 -20.78 14.50
C THR A 506 -20.17 -19.90 14.04
N ARG A 507 -19.54 -20.20 12.89
CA ARG A 507 -18.54 -19.27 12.33
C ARG A 507 -19.15 -17.97 11.87
N LEU A 508 -20.27 -18.00 11.15
CA LEU A 508 -20.91 -16.80 10.64
C LEU A 508 -21.23 -15.80 11.76
N GLU A 509 -21.66 -16.27 12.92
CA GLU A 509 -21.87 -15.45 14.12
C GLU A 509 -20.61 -14.67 14.53
N VAL A 510 -19.47 -15.34 14.68
CA VAL A 510 -18.28 -14.76 15.33
C VAL A 510 -17.22 -14.21 14.36
N ASP A 511 -17.22 -14.61 13.08
CA ASP A 511 -16.07 -14.32 12.19
C ASP A 511 -15.97 -12.85 11.74
N SER A 512 -14.84 -12.49 11.16
CA SER A 512 -14.63 -11.17 10.59
C SER A 512 -15.45 -10.94 9.30
N ARG A 513 -15.46 -9.70 8.80
CA ARG A 513 -16.14 -9.34 7.53
C ARG A 513 -15.65 -10.15 6.32
N PRO A 514 -14.34 -10.35 6.07
CA PRO A 514 -13.86 -11.13 4.91
C PRO A 514 -14.41 -12.56 4.84
N VAL A 515 -14.50 -13.24 5.98
CA VAL A 515 -15.05 -14.62 6.05
C VAL A 515 -16.57 -14.59 6.01
N SER A 516 -17.20 -13.69 6.80
CA SER A 516 -18.66 -13.60 6.90
C SER A 516 -19.33 -13.36 5.56
N ARG A 517 -18.83 -12.43 4.73
CA ARG A 517 -19.41 -12.16 3.40
C ARG A 517 -19.40 -13.41 2.52
N ARG A 518 -18.31 -14.19 2.53
CA ARG A 518 -18.19 -15.43 1.77
C ARG A 518 -19.12 -16.53 2.29
N LEU A 519 -19.26 -16.65 3.61
CA LEU A 519 -20.23 -17.57 4.22
C LEU A 519 -21.67 -17.17 3.83
N VAL A 520 -21.98 -15.87 3.81
CA VAL A 520 -23.27 -15.38 3.32
C VAL A 520 -23.47 -15.74 1.85
N ASN A 521 -22.48 -15.56 0.97
CA ASN A 521 -22.56 -16.02 -0.43
C ASN A 521 -22.83 -17.54 -0.53
N LEU A 522 -22.13 -18.33 0.27
CA LEU A 522 -22.26 -19.78 0.29
C LEU A 522 -23.69 -20.18 0.68
N LEU A 523 -24.25 -19.52 1.70
CA LEU A 523 -25.57 -19.78 2.28
C LEU A 523 -26.71 -18.99 1.62
N PHE A 524 -26.43 -18.09 0.67
CA PHE A 524 -27.39 -17.09 0.19
C PHE A 524 -28.69 -17.72 -0.29
N ASN A 525 -28.60 -18.68 -1.21
CA ASN A 525 -29.76 -19.38 -1.77
C ASN A 525 -30.48 -20.29 -0.75
N SER A 526 -29.88 -20.57 0.42
CA SER A 526 -30.53 -21.35 1.47
C SER A 526 -31.47 -20.49 2.32
N PHE A 527 -31.12 -19.22 2.55
CA PHE A 527 -31.84 -18.34 3.47
C PHE A 527 -32.52 -17.14 2.81
N LEU A 528 -32.14 -16.77 1.58
CA LEU A 528 -32.82 -15.79 0.75
C LEU A 528 -32.87 -16.25 -0.72
N PRO A 529 -33.68 -17.28 -1.04
CA PRO A 529 -33.82 -17.80 -2.39
C PRO A 529 -34.66 -16.86 -3.26
N VAL A 530 -34.04 -15.83 -3.84
CA VAL A 530 -34.72 -14.77 -4.64
C VAL A 530 -35.55 -15.28 -5.84
N ASN A 531 -35.36 -16.53 -6.24
CA ASN A 531 -36.13 -17.20 -7.31
C ASN A 531 -37.42 -17.89 -6.81
N GLN A 532 -37.69 -17.87 -5.50
CA GLN A 532 -38.89 -18.44 -4.88
C GLN A 532 -39.86 -17.33 -4.41
N PRO A 533 -41.13 -17.64 -4.09
CA PRO A 533 -42.09 -16.66 -3.57
C PRO A 533 -41.61 -15.95 -2.29
N GLU A 534 -42.09 -14.72 -2.07
CA GLU A 534 -41.68 -13.84 -0.95
C GLU A 534 -41.99 -14.48 0.42
N GLU A 535 -43.05 -15.28 0.51
CA GLU A 535 -43.46 -16.02 1.72
C GLU A 535 -42.35 -16.97 2.18
N VAL A 536 -41.71 -17.65 1.23
CA VAL A 536 -40.61 -18.59 1.54
C VAL A 536 -39.39 -17.84 2.07
N TRP A 537 -39.14 -16.60 1.63
CA TRP A 537 -38.03 -15.81 2.13
C TRP A 537 -38.21 -15.51 3.63
N CYS A 538 -39.43 -15.18 4.03
CA CYS A 538 -39.76 -14.95 5.43
C CYS A 538 -39.68 -16.24 6.26
N GLU A 539 -40.16 -17.37 5.72
CA GLU A 539 -40.02 -18.69 6.37
C GLU A 539 -38.55 -19.07 6.62
N ARG A 540 -37.69 -18.85 5.62
CA ARG A 540 -36.25 -19.09 5.75
C ARG A 540 -35.57 -18.12 6.71
N CYS A 541 -36.04 -16.88 6.78
CA CYS A 541 -35.59 -15.90 7.77
C CYS A 541 -35.88 -16.37 9.19
N VAL A 542 -37.11 -16.78 9.47
CA VAL A 542 -37.52 -17.32 10.77
C VAL A 542 -36.75 -18.59 11.11
N THR A 543 -36.58 -19.49 10.14
CA THR A 543 -35.78 -20.71 10.33
C THR A 543 -34.35 -20.36 10.76
N LEU A 544 -33.71 -19.40 10.08
CA LEU A 544 -32.33 -19.00 10.43
C LEU A 544 -32.24 -18.37 11.83
N ILE A 545 -33.23 -17.55 12.20
CA ILE A 545 -33.33 -16.97 13.55
C ILE A 545 -33.42 -18.07 14.61
N GLN A 546 -34.30 -19.06 14.38
CA GLN A 546 -34.50 -20.19 15.30
C GLN A 546 -33.25 -21.09 15.39
N MET A 547 -32.49 -21.23 14.30
CA MET A 547 -31.24 -22.01 14.30
C MET A 547 -30.10 -21.29 15.03
N ASN A 548 -29.88 -20.01 14.72
CA ASN A 548 -28.88 -19.17 15.39
C ASN A 548 -29.18 -17.67 15.13
N PRO A 549 -29.70 -16.92 16.12
CA PRO A 549 -30.13 -15.54 15.93
C PRO A 549 -28.96 -14.59 15.61
N ALA A 550 -27.79 -14.81 16.21
CA ALA A 550 -26.61 -13.97 15.98
C ALA A 550 -26.01 -14.19 14.57
N ALA A 551 -26.04 -15.42 14.06
CA ALA A 551 -25.72 -15.73 12.67
C ALA A 551 -26.75 -15.13 11.70
N ALA A 552 -28.05 -15.14 12.05
CA ALA A 552 -29.10 -14.49 11.26
C ALA A 552 -28.83 -12.99 11.09
N ARG A 553 -28.52 -12.31 12.19
CA ARG A 553 -28.10 -10.90 12.22
C ARG A 553 -26.91 -10.65 11.28
N LYS A 554 -25.88 -11.49 11.32
CA LYS A 554 -24.71 -11.38 10.43
C LYS A 554 -25.06 -11.66 8.97
N PHE A 555 -25.92 -12.64 8.71
CA PHE A 555 -26.36 -13.01 7.37
C PHE A 555 -27.05 -11.84 6.69
N TYR A 556 -28.10 -11.30 7.31
CA TYR A 556 -28.89 -10.22 6.74
C TYR A 556 -28.12 -8.89 6.68
N ARG A 557 -27.11 -8.69 7.53
CA ARG A 557 -26.19 -7.56 7.42
C ARG A 557 -25.41 -7.53 6.11
N TYR A 558 -25.06 -8.68 5.54
CA TYR A 558 -24.29 -8.77 4.29
C TYR A 558 -25.10 -9.27 3.09
N ALA A 559 -26.37 -9.66 3.28
CA ALA A 559 -27.22 -10.18 2.21
C ALA A 559 -27.38 -9.21 1.02
N TYR A 560 -27.41 -7.89 1.28
CA TYR A 560 -27.54 -6.85 0.26
C TYR A 560 -26.43 -6.87 -0.82
N GLU A 561 -25.29 -7.51 -0.55
CA GLU A 561 -24.19 -7.61 -1.52
C GLU A 561 -24.45 -8.65 -2.62
N TYR A 562 -25.45 -9.52 -2.43
CA TYR A 562 -25.76 -10.64 -3.33
C TYR A 562 -27.15 -10.54 -3.97
N THR A 563 -27.88 -9.44 -3.75
CA THR A 563 -29.20 -9.21 -4.34
C THR A 563 -29.48 -7.72 -4.55
N ALA A 564 -30.44 -7.41 -5.41
CA ALA A 564 -30.92 -6.05 -5.60
C ALA A 564 -31.56 -5.48 -4.31
N PRO A 565 -31.40 -4.16 -4.05
CA PRO A 565 -32.04 -3.48 -2.90
C PRO A 565 -33.57 -3.64 -2.87
N THR A 566 -34.21 -3.80 -4.03
CA THR A 566 -35.66 -4.04 -4.14
C THR A 566 -36.10 -5.34 -3.47
N ASN A 567 -35.31 -6.41 -3.57
CA ASN A 567 -35.60 -7.69 -2.90
C ASN A 567 -35.45 -7.57 -1.39
N ILE A 568 -34.49 -6.76 -0.91
CA ILE A 568 -34.33 -6.48 0.51
C ILE A 568 -35.54 -5.70 1.05
N ALA A 569 -36.02 -4.68 0.33
CA ALA A 569 -37.23 -3.94 0.69
C ALA A 569 -38.48 -4.85 0.70
N LYS A 570 -38.62 -5.76 -0.27
CA LYS A 570 -39.69 -6.77 -0.30
C LYS A 570 -39.63 -7.72 0.90
N LEU A 571 -38.44 -8.19 1.28
CA LEU A 571 -38.26 -9.02 2.47
C LEU A 571 -38.67 -8.26 3.74
N MET A 572 -38.26 -7.00 3.90
CA MET A 572 -38.67 -6.15 5.03
C MET A 572 -40.20 -6.03 5.10
N LEU A 573 -40.87 -5.78 3.97
CA LEU A 573 -42.33 -5.67 3.91
C LEU A 573 -43.03 -6.99 4.22
N THR A 574 -42.42 -8.12 3.86
CA THR A 574 -42.93 -9.46 4.15
C THR A 574 -42.79 -9.80 5.63
N ILE A 575 -41.65 -9.48 6.25
CA ILE A 575 -41.46 -9.58 7.70
C ILE A 575 -42.49 -8.71 8.44
N ARG A 576 -42.75 -7.49 7.96
CA ARG A 576 -43.81 -6.62 8.50
C ARG A 576 -45.20 -7.29 8.42
N ARG A 577 -45.55 -7.92 7.29
CA ARG A 577 -46.81 -8.66 7.15
C ARG A 577 -46.88 -9.83 8.14
N CYS A 578 -45.79 -10.57 8.31
CA CYS A 578 -45.68 -11.64 9.31
C CYS A 578 -45.94 -11.13 10.74
N LEU A 579 -45.24 -10.06 11.16
CA LEU A 579 -45.42 -9.46 12.48
C LEU A 579 -46.88 -9.02 12.71
N ASN A 580 -47.49 -8.36 11.72
CA ASN A 580 -48.90 -7.99 11.78
C ASN A 580 -49.83 -9.20 11.92
N ALA A 581 -49.58 -10.28 11.18
CA ALA A 581 -50.38 -11.50 11.27
C ALA A 581 -50.32 -12.13 12.67
N CYS A 582 -49.14 -12.11 13.31
CA CYS A 582 -49.00 -12.54 14.70
C CYS A 582 -49.81 -11.65 15.66
N ILE A 583 -49.76 -10.32 15.49
CA ILE A 583 -50.56 -9.36 16.28
C ILE A 583 -52.06 -9.62 16.15
N GLN A 584 -52.56 -9.71 14.91
CA GLN A 584 -53.99 -9.93 14.66
C GLN A 584 -54.47 -11.26 15.23
N ARG A 585 -53.62 -12.30 15.23
CA ARG A 585 -53.98 -13.59 15.82
C ARG A 585 -54.14 -13.51 17.33
N ALA A 586 -53.20 -12.89 18.05
CA ALA A 586 -53.35 -12.75 19.50
C ALA A 586 -54.54 -11.87 19.88
N ILE A 587 -54.93 -10.90 19.03
CA ILE A 587 -56.16 -10.12 19.25
C ILE A 587 -57.39 -11.02 19.12
N LYS A 588 -57.44 -11.88 18.09
CA LYS A 588 -58.53 -12.85 17.88
C LYS A 588 -58.57 -13.95 18.94
N GLU A 589 -57.42 -14.45 19.41
CA GLU A 589 -57.34 -15.45 20.49
C GLU A 589 -57.76 -14.90 21.86
N ASN A 590 -57.75 -13.57 22.05
CA ASN A 590 -58.25 -12.90 23.26
C ASN A 590 -59.73 -12.46 23.17
N GLN A 591 -60.36 -12.62 22.01
CA GLN A 591 -61.77 -12.34 21.79
C GLN A 591 -62.48 -13.68 21.56
N ASP A 592 -62.99 -14.29 22.63
CA ASP A 592 -63.91 -15.43 22.53
C ASP A 592 -65.14 -15.00 21.72
N ASP A 593 -65.18 -15.32 20.43
CA ASP A 593 -66.42 -15.43 19.66
C ASP A 593 -66.22 -16.33 18.43
N ASP A 594 -67.07 -17.35 18.37
CA ASP A 594 -67.27 -18.30 17.29
C ASP A 594 -67.76 -17.59 16.01
N GLU A 595 -66.87 -17.21 15.10
CA GLU A 595 -67.25 -17.08 13.67
C GLU A 595 -66.15 -17.63 12.75
N GLU A 596 -66.40 -18.82 12.21
CA GLU A 596 -65.71 -19.38 11.06
C GLU A 596 -65.82 -18.43 9.86
N SER A 597 -64.76 -17.66 9.58
CA SER A 597 -64.61 -16.95 8.31
C SER A 597 -63.39 -17.47 7.53
N GLU A 598 -63.74 -18.05 6.38
CA GLU A 598 -62.96 -18.45 5.20
C GLU A 598 -61.43 -18.39 5.30
N LYS A 599 -60.85 -19.58 5.44
CA LYS A 599 -59.42 -19.89 5.32
C LYS A 599 -59.00 -19.91 3.85
N GLU A 600 -58.55 -18.78 3.30
CA GLU A 600 -57.67 -18.80 2.13
C GLU A 600 -56.43 -17.94 2.38
N ASN A 601 -55.26 -18.59 2.37
CA ASN A 601 -53.89 -18.12 2.66
C ASN A 601 -53.44 -18.19 4.13
N ILE A 602 -53.53 -19.38 4.74
CA ILE A 602 -52.75 -19.70 5.93
C ILE A 602 -51.28 -19.92 5.50
N SER A 603 -50.43 -18.90 5.68
CA SER A 603 -48.97 -19.07 5.65
C SER A 603 -48.56 -20.07 6.73
N ILE A 604 -47.65 -21.00 6.44
CA ILE A 604 -47.14 -22.03 7.37
C ILE A 604 -46.56 -21.39 8.65
N LEU A 605 -46.03 -20.18 8.52
CA LEU A 605 -45.50 -19.35 9.60
C LEU A 605 -46.56 -19.03 10.68
N ASN A 606 -47.85 -19.03 10.31
CA ASN A 606 -48.94 -18.76 11.22
C ASN A 606 -49.15 -19.84 12.29
N ASN A 607 -48.58 -21.04 12.11
CA ASN A 607 -48.68 -22.11 13.10
C ASN A 607 -47.43 -22.19 14.00
N VAL A 608 -46.35 -21.44 13.69
CA VAL A 608 -45.04 -21.58 14.33
C VAL A 608 -44.66 -20.38 15.19
N LEU A 609 -45.10 -19.17 14.84
CA LEU A 609 -44.76 -17.94 15.56
C LEU A 609 -45.95 -17.40 16.37
N SER A 610 -45.70 -17.03 17.62
CA SER A 610 -46.63 -16.32 18.52
C SER A 610 -45.98 -15.05 19.05
N ILE A 611 -46.77 -14.05 19.42
CA ILE A 611 -46.27 -12.81 20.06
C ILE A 611 -45.57 -13.12 21.39
N ASN A 612 -45.95 -14.22 22.04
CA ASN A 612 -45.33 -14.68 23.27
C ASN A 612 -43.88 -15.17 23.07
N ASP A 613 -43.47 -15.47 21.83
CA ASP A 613 -42.07 -15.72 21.49
C ASP A 613 -41.32 -14.39 21.30
N VAL A 614 -41.05 -13.73 22.42
CA VAL A 614 -40.40 -12.42 22.49
C VAL A 614 -39.05 -12.44 21.75
N ALA A 615 -38.29 -13.54 21.85
CA ALA A 615 -36.98 -13.67 21.23
C ALA A 615 -37.06 -13.67 19.69
N SER A 616 -38.00 -14.43 19.11
CA SER A 616 -38.21 -14.42 17.65
C SER A 616 -38.76 -13.09 17.16
N MET A 617 -39.68 -12.47 17.90
CA MET A 617 -40.25 -11.15 17.54
C MET A 617 -39.18 -10.05 17.57
N ALA A 618 -38.38 -9.99 18.64
CA ALA A 618 -37.26 -9.07 18.75
C ALA A 618 -36.26 -9.27 17.59
N SER A 619 -35.93 -10.52 17.27
CA SER A 619 -35.01 -10.85 16.18
C SER A 619 -35.54 -10.44 14.80
N LEU A 620 -36.84 -10.61 14.53
CA LEU A 620 -37.45 -10.16 13.27
C LEU A 620 -37.47 -8.63 13.13
N LEU A 621 -37.73 -7.92 14.23
CA LEU A 621 -37.63 -6.46 14.29
C LEU A 621 -36.18 -6.00 14.07
N GLU A 622 -35.22 -6.65 14.70
CA GLU A 622 -33.80 -6.34 14.52
C GLU A 622 -33.33 -6.63 13.08
N VAL A 623 -33.71 -7.77 12.49
CA VAL A 623 -33.43 -8.07 11.09
C VAL A 623 -34.02 -6.99 10.17
N THR A 624 -35.24 -6.52 10.44
CA THR A 624 -35.84 -5.41 9.68
C THR A 624 -34.99 -4.14 9.76
N VAL A 625 -34.50 -3.78 10.95
CA VAL A 625 -33.59 -2.64 11.16
C VAL A 625 -32.28 -2.82 10.38
N ILE A 626 -31.69 -4.01 10.43
CA ILE A 626 -30.44 -4.34 9.72
C ILE A 626 -30.63 -4.22 8.21
N LEU A 627 -31.71 -4.80 7.69
CA LEU A 627 -32.06 -4.75 6.27
C LEU A 627 -32.27 -3.31 5.81
N TRP A 628 -33.06 -2.52 6.54
CA TRP A 628 -33.27 -1.11 6.22
C TRP A 628 -31.94 -0.35 6.14
N ARG A 629 -31.09 -0.51 7.16
CA ARG A 629 -29.77 0.13 7.20
C ARG A 629 -28.89 -0.29 6.02
N SER A 630 -28.96 -1.55 5.60
CA SER A 630 -28.16 -2.07 4.49
C SER A 630 -28.50 -1.44 3.13
N ILE A 631 -29.76 -1.02 2.94
CA ILE A 631 -30.24 -0.40 1.70
C ILE A 631 -30.57 1.10 1.85
N HIS A 632 -30.27 1.72 2.98
CA HIS A 632 -30.60 3.12 3.26
C HIS A 632 -30.14 4.06 2.13
N LYS A 633 -28.88 3.94 1.70
CA LYS A 633 -28.35 4.72 0.57
C LYS A 633 -29.13 4.47 -0.72
N ALA A 634 -29.50 3.22 -1.01
CA ALA A 634 -30.26 2.91 -2.22
C ALA A 634 -31.70 3.45 -2.16
N LEU A 635 -32.31 3.48 -0.98
CA LEU A 635 -33.61 4.12 -0.75
C LEU A 635 -33.52 5.64 -0.91
N ASP A 636 -32.46 6.30 -0.43
CA ASP A 636 -32.27 7.74 -0.63
C ASP A 636 -32.14 8.16 -2.10
N HIS A 637 -31.76 7.25 -2.99
CA HIS A 637 -31.71 7.51 -4.44
C HIS A 637 -33.07 7.22 -5.14
N ASN A 638 -34.06 6.67 -4.43
CA ASN A 638 -35.38 6.35 -4.96
C ASN A 638 -36.48 6.82 -3.99
N GLU A 639 -36.87 8.08 -4.14
CA GLU A 639 -37.85 8.73 -3.26
C GLU A 639 -39.20 8.02 -3.22
N GLU A 640 -39.71 7.51 -4.35
CA GLU A 640 -40.98 6.78 -4.38
C GLU A 640 -40.94 5.49 -3.53
N ALA A 641 -39.86 4.71 -3.67
CA ALA A 641 -39.66 3.49 -2.90
C ALA A 641 -39.44 3.79 -1.40
N LYS A 642 -38.71 4.87 -1.10
CA LYS A 642 -38.47 5.35 0.27
C LYS A 642 -39.78 5.78 0.93
N ASP A 643 -40.56 6.65 0.29
CA ASP A 643 -41.86 7.12 0.78
C ASP A 643 -42.85 5.98 0.97
N TYR A 644 -42.90 5.04 0.03
CA TYR A 644 -43.73 3.85 0.15
C TYR A 644 -43.35 3.01 1.38
N THR A 645 -42.05 2.77 1.56
CA THR A 645 -41.54 1.96 2.68
C THR A 645 -41.80 2.67 4.02
N ILE A 646 -41.51 3.98 4.12
CA ILE A 646 -41.80 4.81 5.30
C ILE A 646 -43.30 4.75 5.64
N ARG A 647 -44.18 4.98 4.67
CA ARG A 647 -45.64 4.96 4.90
C ARG A 647 -46.12 3.61 5.45
N LYS A 648 -45.61 2.50 4.90
CA LYS A 648 -46.01 1.15 5.34
C LYS A 648 -45.54 0.81 6.75
N PHE A 649 -44.34 1.24 7.14
CA PHE A 649 -43.82 0.99 8.49
C PHE A 649 -44.36 1.99 9.53
N ALA A 650 -44.50 3.27 9.18
CA ALA A 650 -45.09 4.29 10.05
C ALA A 650 -46.52 3.92 10.48
N SER A 651 -47.32 3.36 9.56
CA SER A 651 -48.72 2.96 9.85
C SER A 651 -48.87 1.86 10.91
N VAL A 652 -47.86 1.02 11.13
CA VAL A 652 -47.93 -0.12 12.07
C VAL A 652 -47.21 0.15 13.38
N LEU A 653 -46.31 1.13 13.39
CA LEU A 653 -45.43 1.41 14.53
C LEU A 653 -46.17 1.76 15.84
N PRO A 654 -47.29 2.53 15.84
CA PRO A 654 -48.05 2.78 17.06
C PRO A 654 -48.58 1.50 17.71
N GLU A 655 -49.08 0.55 16.92
CA GLU A 655 -49.56 -0.74 17.42
C GLU A 655 -48.39 -1.61 17.90
N TYR A 656 -47.24 -1.57 17.22
CA TYR A 656 -46.05 -2.28 17.66
C TYR A 656 -45.57 -1.80 19.03
N PHE A 657 -45.50 -0.48 19.26
CA PHE A 657 -45.18 0.08 20.58
C PHE A 657 -46.23 -0.25 21.65
N LYS A 658 -47.48 -0.55 21.26
CA LYS A 658 -48.54 -0.95 22.18
C LYS A 658 -48.41 -2.43 22.58
N VAL A 659 -48.12 -3.30 21.62
CA VAL A 659 -48.06 -4.76 21.83
C VAL A 659 -46.72 -5.22 22.38
N PHE A 660 -45.62 -4.80 21.78
CA PHE A 660 -44.28 -5.23 22.18
C PHE A 660 -43.75 -4.33 23.31
N LYS A 661 -43.83 -4.81 24.55
CA LYS A 661 -43.39 -4.07 25.74
C LYS A 661 -42.02 -4.47 26.27
N ASP A 662 -41.51 -5.62 25.87
CA ASP A 662 -40.20 -6.10 26.28
C ASP A 662 -39.07 -5.22 25.71
N ASP A 663 -38.06 -4.93 26.52
CA ASP A 663 -36.93 -4.08 26.14
C ASP A 663 -36.20 -4.58 24.89
N CYS A 664 -36.12 -5.91 24.69
CA CYS A 664 -35.50 -6.52 23.51
C CYS A 664 -36.24 -6.18 22.21
N CYS A 665 -37.55 -5.93 22.27
CA CYS A 665 -38.35 -5.47 21.14
C CYS A 665 -38.39 -3.93 21.06
N MET A 666 -38.39 -3.24 22.20
CA MET A 666 -38.46 -1.77 22.25
C MET A 666 -37.25 -1.12 21.58
N ILE A 667 -36.04 -1.62 21.82
CA ILE A 667 -34.80 -1.11 21.21
C ILE A 667 -34.86 -1.09 19.67
N PRO A 668 -35.10 -2.22 18.96
CA PRO A 668 -35.19 -2.21 17.52
C PRO A 668 -36.39 -1.41 17.00
N LEU A 669 -37.49 -1.29 17.75
CA LEU A 669 -38.61 -0.41 17.37
C LEU A 669 -38.24 1.07 17.40
N VAL A 670 -37.52 1.52 18.43
CA VAL A 670 -37.01 2.90 18.53
C VAL A 670 -36.01 3.17 17.40
N ILE A 671 -35.10 2.24 17.12
CA ILE A 671 -34.15 2.38 16.01
C ILE A 671 -34.89 2.41 14.66
N LEU A 672 -35.89 1.57 14.46
CA LEU A 672 -36.72 1.58 13.25
C LEU A 672 -37.46 2.91 13.09
N ALA A 673 -38.00 3.47 14.18
CA ALA A 673 -38.61 4.79 14.22
C ALA A 673 -37.66 5.89 13.74
N SER A 674 -36.38 5.79 14.14
CA SER A 674 -35.34 6.76 13.78
C SER A 674 -35.00 6.81 12.27
N PHE A 675 -35.36 5.78 11.50
CA PHE A 675 -35.19 5.76 10.03
C PHE A 675 -36.31 6.50 9.29
N MET A 676 -37.34 6.94 10.01
CA MET A 676 -38.48 7.66 9.46
C MET A 676 -38.46 9.13 9.93
N PRO A 677 -39.01 10.07 9.16
CA PRO A 677 -39.20 11.44 9.62
C PRO A 677 -40.07 11.50 10.88
N ALA A 678 -39.76 12.39 11.81
CA ALA A 678 -40.54 12.59 13.05
C ALA A 678 -42.04 12.87 12.78
N SER A 679 -42.35 13.51 11.65
CA SER A 679 -43.71 13.81 11.19
C SER A 679 -44.53 12.58 10.78
N ALA A 680 -43.88 11.47 10.40
CA ALA A 680 -44.56 10.24 10.03
C ALA A 680 -45.09 9.45 11.25
N ILE A 681 -44.54 9.72 12.43
CA ILE A 681 -44.79 8.98 13.68
C ILE A 681 -45.03 9.92 14.89
N PRO A 682 -46.02 10.84 14.80
CA PRO A 682 -46.22 11.92 15.77
C PRO A 682 -46.53 11.43 17.20
N THR A 683 -47.20 10.28 17.33
CA THR A 683 -47.56 9.69 18.63
C THR A 683 -46.34 9.32 19.47
N PHE A 684 -45.25 8.91 18.81
CA PHE A 684 -43.98 8.63 19.47
C PHE A 684 -43.09 9.86 19.53
N SER A 685 -42.90 10.56 18.40
CA SER A 685 -41.90 11.64 18.27
C SER A 685 -42.15 12.82 19.21
N CYS A 686 -43.41 13.26 19.38
CA CYS A 686 -43.75 14.35 20.31
C CYS A 686 -43.47 14.01 21.79
N GLY A 687 -43.43 12.71 22.14
CA GLY A 687 -43.22 12.26 23.52
C GLY A 687 -41.75 12.04 23.91
N VAL A 688 -40.81 12.02 22.95
CA VAL A 688 -39.41 11.60 23.23
C VAL A 688 -38.70 12.54 24.20
N ILE A 689 -38.78 13.86 23.99
CA ILE A 689 -38.18 14.85 24.90
C ILE A 689 -38.80 14.77 26.30
N SER A 690 -40.11 14.54 26.39
CA SER A 690 -40.78 14.37 27.68
C SER A 690 -40.32 13.10 28.40
N LYS A 691 -40.06 12.01 27.66
CA LYS A 691 -39.50 10.77 28.23
C LYS A 691 -38.10 11.01 28.78
N LEU A 692 -37.22 11.67 28.01
CA LEU A 692 -35.87 12.03 28.47
C LEU A 692 -35.91 12.91 29.73
N ARG A 693 -36.78 13.93 29.75
CA ARG A 693 -36.96 14.82 30.91
C ARG A 693 -37.39 14.07 32.19
N ASN A 694 -38.21 13.03 32.05
CA ASN A 694 -38.80 12.30 33.16
C ASN A 694 -37.97 11.09 33.65
N LEU A 695 -36.81 10.81 33.05
CA LEU A 695 -35.91 9.75 33.53
C LEU A 695 -35.39 10.04 34.94
N GLU A 696 -35.25 9.01 35.76
CA GLU A 696 -34.70 9.11 37.12
C GLU A 696 -33.22 9.53 37.12
N LYS A 697 -32.74 10.10 38.22
CA LYS A 697 -31.30 10.40 38.39
C LYS A 697 -30.53 9.06 38.40
N GLY A 698 -29.43 8.98 37.64
CA GLY A 698 -28.66 7.74 37.48
C GLY A 698 -29.28 6.70 36.53
N ALA A 699 -30.13 7.14 35.58
CA ALA A 699 -30.70 6.24 34.58
C ALA A 699 -29.61 5.59 33.69
N ASP A 700 -29.74 4.28 33.43
CA ASP A 700 -28.83 3.54 32.56
C ASP A 700 -28.78 4.12 31.13
N GLU A 701 -27.61 4.07 30.50
CA GLU A 701 -27.38 4.54 29.13
C GLU A 701 -28.38 3.96 28.12
N ASN A 702 -28.77 2.68 28.28
CA ASN A 702 -29.74 2.01 27.41
C ASN A 702 -31.11 2.71 27.37
N LYS A 703 -31.49 3.44 28.43
CA LYS A 703 -32.79 4.12 28.54
C LYS A 703 -32.86 5.44 27.78
N TYR A 704 -31.73 6.11 27.56
CA TYR A 704 -31.68 7.40 26.86
C TYR A 704 -30.95 7.36 25.50
N SER A 705 -29.96 6.48 25.32
CA SER A 705 -29.12 6.39 24.12
C SER A 705 -29.91 6.33 22.81
N THR A 706 -30.82 5.36 22.69
CA THR A 706 -31.64 5.17 21.48
C THR A 706 -32.61 6.33 21.23
N LEU A 707 -33.07 7.01 22.28
CA LEU A 707 -33.93 8.20 22.19
C LEU A 707 -33.14 9.44 21.73
N ILE A 708 -31.91 9.60 22.23
CA ILE A 708 -30.98 10.64 21.78
C ILE A 708 -30.63 10.42 20.31
N ASP A 709 -30.28 9.18 19.92
CA ASP A 709 -30.02 8.81 18.53
C ASP A 709 -31.19 9.17 17.59
N CYS A 710 -32.43 8.93 18.03
CA CYS A 710 -33.63 9.33 17.28
C CYS A 710 -33.68 10.84 17.06
N LEU A 711 -33.55 11.62 18.12
CA LEU A 711 -33.60 13.08 18.06
C LEU A 711 -32.45 13.65 17.21
N CYS A 712 -31.26 13.07 17.28
CA CYS A 712 -30.14 13.42 16.42
C CYS A 712 -30.48 13.17 14.94
N ARG A 713 -31.01 12.00 14.58
CA ARG A 713 -31.41 11.68 13.20
C ARG A 713 -32.57 12.52 12.67
N TRP A 714 -33.45 12.98 13.56
CA TRP A 714 -34.52 13.91 13.20
C TRP A 714 -34.08 15.38 13.12
N GLY A 715 -32.80 15.69 13.38
CA GLY A 715 -32.30 17.06 13.42
C GLY A 715 -32.82 17.87 14.62
N GLN A 716 -33.30 17.19 15.67
CA GLN A 716 -33.94 17.76 16.86
C GLN A 716 -33.00 17.82 18.09
N VAL A 717 -31.70 17.57 17.90
CA VAL A 717 -30.68 17.66 18.97
C VAL A 717 -30.67 19.02 19.68
N GLY A 718 -31.11 20.10 19.03
CA GLY A 718 -31.26 21.41 19.65
C GLY A 718 -32.19 21.43 20.87
N HIS A 719 -33.21 20.57 20.92
CA HIS A 719 -34.09 20.43 22.09
C HIS A 719 -33.42 19.69 23.25
N ILE A 720 -32.46 18.81 22.95
CA ILE A 720 -31.61 18.17 23.98
C ILE A 720 -30.68 19.24 24.58
N VAL A 721 -30.05 20.07 23.74
CA VAL A 721 -29.19 21.18 24.20
C VAL A 721 -29.96 22.16 25.07
N GLU A 722 -31.20 22.52 24.70
CA GLU A 722 -32.07 23.35 25.54
C GLU A 722 -32.35 22.71 26.89
N LEU A 723 -32.72 21.42 26.92
CA LEU A 723 -32.96 20.68 28.16
C LEU A 723 -31.71 20.63 29.08
N ILE A 724 -30.53 20.42 28.49
CA ILE A 724 -29.24 20.42 29.20
C ILE A 724 -28.96 21.79 29.80
N CYS A 725 -29.10 22.86 29.00
CA CYS A 725 -28.87 24.24 29.45
C CYS A 725 -29.85 24.63 30.57
N ASP A 726 -31.12 24.24 30.46
CA ASP A 726 -32.15 24.50 31.48
C ASP A 726 -31.78 23.83 32.82
N TRP A 727 -31.41 22.53 32.80
CA TRP A 727 -30.99 21.82 34.01
C TRP A 727 -29.72 22.42 34.64
N MET A 728 -28.71 22.73 33.84
CA MET A 728 -27.46 23.27 34.38
C MET A 728 -27.59 24.71 34.90
N SER A 729 -28.41 25.56 34.25
CA SER A 729 -28.59 26.97 34.66
C SER A 729 -29.44 27.12 35.92
N ASP A 730 -30.46 26.27 36.08
CA ASP A 730 -31.38 26.27 37.23
C ASP A 730 -30.65 25.96 38.56
N GLU A 731 -29.53 25.24 38.49
CA GLU A 731 -28.74 24.86 39.67
C GLU A 731 -27.64 25.89 40.00
N LEU A 732 -27.00 26.47 38.98
CA LEU A 732 -25.99 27.52 39.16
C LEU A 732 -26.59 28.85 39.66
N THR A 733 -27.89 29.08 39.42
CA THR A 733 -28.62 30.25 39.92
C THR A 733 -30.03 29.89 40.43
N PRO A 734 -30.21 29.51 41.71
CA PRO A 734 -31.54 29.28 42.25
C PRO A 734 -32.28 30.63 42.32
N THR A 735 -33.06 30.95 41.29
CA THR A 735 -33.78 32.22 41.24
C THR A 735 -34.91 32.19 42.28
N LYS A 736 -34.81 33.01 43.33
CA LYS A 736 -35.98 33.41 44.14
C LYS A 736 -36.99 34.05 43.20
N ARG A 737 -38.02 33.31 42.79
CA ARG A 737 -39.05 33.80 41.86
C ARG A 737 -39.82 34.96 42.49
N LYS A 738 -39.66 36.17 41.95
CA LYS A 738 -40.66 37.23 42.06
C LYS A 738 -41.84 36.85 41.19
N THR A 739 -43.01 36.82 41.80
CA THR A 739 -44.31 36.74 41.14
C THR A 739 -44.52 37.97 40.25
N SER A 740 -44.51 37.79 38.93
CA SER A 740 -45.21 38.69 38.02
C SER A 740 -46.27 37.91 37.26
N SER A 741 -47.49 38.42 37.37
CA SER A 741 -48.72 37.91 36.81
C SER A 741 -48.71 38.02 35.29
N GLU A 742 -48.92 36.92 34.57
CA GLU A 742 -49.73 36.92 33.36
C GLU A 742 -50.20 35.49 33.04
N ARG A 743 -51.52 35.35 32.89
CA ARG A 743 -52.24 34.08 32.71
C ARG A 743 -51.94 33.47 31.34
N ARG A 744 -51.22 32.34 31.33
CA ARG A 744 -51.36 31.27 30.33
C ARG A 744 -51.32 29.92 31.05
N VAL A 745 -52.30 29.06 30.75
CA VAL A 745 -52.42 27.71 31.31
C VAL A 745 -51.17 26.89 30.93
N ARG A 746 -50.26 26.72 31.88
CA ARG A 746 -49.11 25.81 31.79
C ARG A 746 -49.40 24.60 32.67
N ILE A 747 -49.30 23.40 32.09
CA ILE A 747 -49.21 22.14 32.82
C ILE A 747 -48.06 22.30 33.83
N GLN A 748 -48.37 22.15 35.12
CA GLN A 748 -47.37 22.14 36.19
C GLN A 748 -46.52 20.88 36.05
N VAL A 749 -45.47 20.96 35.23
CA VAL A 749 -44.37 19.99 35.26
C VAL A 749 -43.47 20.41 36.40
N THR A 750 -43.31 19.55 37.42
CA THR A 750 -42.33 19.70 38.49
C THR A 750 -40.94 19.80 37.85
N HIS A 751 -40.38 21.02 37.83
CA HIS A 751 -39.06 21.29 37.27
C HIS A 751 -38.01 20.86 38.30
N GLU A 752 -37.68 19.57 38.33
CA GLU A 752 -36.52 19.09 39.08
C GLU A 752 -35.27 19.24 38.20
N SER A 753 -34.26 19.95 38.69
CA SER A 753 -32.97 20.05 38.02
C SER A 753 -32.21 18.72 38.11
N LYS A 754 -31.58 18.29 37.00
CA LYS A 754 -30.86 17.01 36.85
C LYS A 754 -29.50 17.23 36.16
N PRO A 755 -28.50 17.79 36.85
CA PRO A 755 -27.19 18.12 36.26
C PRO A 755 -26.41 16.89 35.80
N GLU A 756 -26.41 15.80 36.57
CA GLU A 756 -25.66 14.59 36.26
C GLU A 756 -26.16 13.95 34.96
N LEU A 757 -27.49 13.88 34.80
CA LEU A 757 -28.12 13.39 33.58
C LEU A 757 -27.90 14.33 32.39
N ALA A 758 -27.81 15.65 32.63
CA ALA A 758 -27.42 16.61 31.61
C ALA A 758 -26.00 16.33 31.09
N LEU A 759 -25.04 16.05 31.99
CA LEU A 759 -23.67 15.70 31.63
C LEU A 759 -23.59 14.34 30.92
N ASP A 760 -24.36 13.34 31.35
CA ASP A 760 -24.47 12.04 30.67
C ASP A 760 -24.90 12.23 29.20
N TYR A 761 -25.87 13.11 28.95
CA TYR A 761 -26.33 13.39 27.59
C TYR A 761 -25.27 14.10 26.75
N VAL A 762 -24.58 15.10 27.31
CA VAL A 762 -23.46 15.78 26.61
C VAL A 762 -22.36 14.78 26.28
N GLU A 763 -21.98 13.94 27.23
CA GLU A 763 -20.93 12.95 27.05
C GLU A 763 -21.29 11.91 25.98
N TYR A 764 -22.54 11.42 25.99
CA TYR A 764 -23.05 10.51 24.98
C TYR A 764 -23.04 11.14 23.58
N LEU A 765 -23.47 12.40 23.46
CA LEU A 765 -23.46 13.18 22.22
C LEU A 765 -22.05 13.38 21.68
N LEU A 766 -21.05 13.66 22.52
CA LEU A 766 -19.67 13.91 22.08
C LEU A 766 -18.90 12.62 21.73
N THR A 767 -19.23 11.52 22.40
CA THR A 767 -18.53 10.23 22.23
C THR A 767 -18.97 9.50 20.95
N HIS A 768 -20.25 9.59 20.57
CA HIS A 768 -20.78 8.91 19.39
C HIS A 768 -20.68 9.77 18.13
N SER A 769 -19.99 9.28 17.08
CA SER A 769 -19.65 10.07 15.89
C SER A 769 -20.86 10.72 15.19
N MET A 770 -21.93 9.95 14.92
CA MET A 770 -23.15 10.48 14.29
C MET A 770 -23.79 11.58 15.15
N ASN A 771 -23.87 11.37 16.47
CA ASN A 771 -24.48 12.31 17.40
C ASN A 771 -23.66 13.58 17.53
N ARG A 772 -22.34 13.44 17.54
CA ARG A 772 -21.40 14.57 17.54
C ARG A 772 -21.56 15.42 16.28
N ASP A 773 -21.66 14.79 15.11
CA ASP A 773 -21.90 15.52 13.86
C ASP A 773 -23.25 16.27 13.89
N CYS A 774 -24.28 15.65 14.46
CA CYS A 774 -25.58 16.29 14.67
C CYS A 774 -25.48 17.47 15.65
N LEU A 775 -24.82 17.30 16.80
CA LEU A 775 -24.60 18.38 17.78
C LEU A 775 -23.87 19.56 17.13
N LEU A 776 -22.79 19.30 16.39
CA LEU A 776 -21.99 20.33 15.71
C LEU A 776 -22.73 21.00 14.53
N SER A 777 -23.89 20.48 14.11
CA SER A 777 -24.77 21.12 13.12
C SER A 777 -25.76 22.13 13.73
N VAL A 778 -25.87 22.16 15.07
CA VAL A 778 -26.73 23.11 15.79
C VAL A 778 -26.21 24.55 15.61
N PRO A 779 -27.10 25.56 15.57
CA PRO A 779 -26.66 26.96 15.46
C PRO A 779 -25.62 27.36 16.50
N LYS A 780 -24.54 28.02 16.06
CA LYS A 780 -23.38 28.45 16.87
C LYS A 780 -23.77 29.15 18.17
N LYS A 781 -24.84 29.95 18.17
CA LYS A 781 -25.37 30.61 19.37
C LYS A 781 -25.74 29.63 20.49
N LYS A 782 -26.39 28.50 20.16
CA LYS A 782 -26.77 27.48 21.15
C LYS A 782 -25.56 26.66 21.61
N LEU A 783 -24.60 26.40 20.72
CA LEU A 783 -23.34 25.74 21.06
C LEU A 783 -22.49 26.59 22.01
N ASN A 784 -22.39 27.89 21.75
CA ASN A 784 -21.71 28.83 22.65
C ASN A 784 -22.45 28.97 23.98
N GLN A 785 -23.79 28.89 24.00
CA GLN A 785 -24.56 28.85 25.25
C GLN A 785 -24.24 27.59 26.05
N LEU A 786 -24.22 26.42 25.41
CA LEU A 786 -23.82 25.16 26.05
C LEU A 786 -22.39 25.23 26.60
N LEU A 787 -21.46 25.75 25.81
CA LEU A 787 -20.07 25.94 26.22
C LEU A 787 -19.97 26.88 27.43
N LYS A 788 -20.71 28.00 27.41
CA LYS A 788 -20.76 28.96 28.51
C LYS A 788 -21.29 28.33 29.80
N VAL A 789 -22.41 27.59 29.73
CA VAL A 789 -23.02 26.94 30.89
C VAL A 789 -22.11 25.86 31.49
N LEU A 790 -21.39 25.11 30.65
CA LEU A 790 -20.38 24.15 31.13
C LEU A 790 -19.18 24.87 31.76
N GLY A 791 -18.76 26.03 31.23
CA GLY A 791 -17.63 26.82 31.76
C GLY A 791 -17.95 27.59 33.04
N GLU A 792 -19.22 28.01 33.25
CA GLU A 792 -19.66 28.66 34.49
C GLU A 792 -19.52 27.75 35.72
N SER A 793 -19.37 26.44 35.52
CA SER A 793 -19.05 25.47 36.59
C SER A 793 -17.69 25.74 37.25
N LEU A 794 -16.71 26.33 36.55
CA LEU A 794 -15.42 26.77 37.09
C LEU A 794 -15.58 27.81 38.21
N GLY A 795 -16.49 28.76 38.03
CA GLY A 795 -16.80 29.79 39.03
C GLY A 795 -17.48 29.22 40.28
N SER A 796 -18.18 28.10 40.16
CA SER A 796 -18.77 27.40 41.31
C SER A 796 -17.73 26.61 42.11
N ILE A 797 -16.71 26.06 41.46
CA ILE A 797 -15.58 25.38 42.14
C ILE A 797 -14.86 26.35 43.08
N MET A 798 -14.71 27.61 42.66
CA MET A 798 -14.11 28.67 43.48
C MET A 798 -15.03 29.16 44.60
N LYS A 799 -16.34 29.37 44.37
CA LYS A 799 -17.26 29.90 45.40
C LYS A 799 -17.56 28.92 46.54
N ALA A 800 -17.25 27.64 46.36
CA ALA A 800 -17.39 26.63 47.40
C ALA A 800 -16.32 26.76 48.51
N THR A 801 -15.29 27.60 48.34
CA THR A 801 -14.30 27.90 49.40
C THR A 801 -14.84 28.85 50.47
N ASP A 802 -15.91 29.59 50.19
CA ASP A 802 -16.56 30.47 51.17
C ASP A 802 -17.72 29.73 51.84
N ALA A 803 -17.56 29.42 53.12
CA ALA A 803 -18.53 28.70 53.94
C ALA A 803 -19.90 29.42 53.96
N GLY A 804 -20.86 28.96 53.14
CA GLY A 804 -22.25 29.41 53.29
C GLY A 804 -23.22 29.30 52.12
N SER A 805 -22.91 28.66 50.99
CA SER A 805 -23.91 28.44 49.92
C SER A 805 -24.01 26.97 49.50
N HIS A 806 -25.24 26.47 49.31
CA HIS A 806 -25.51 25.13 48.78
C HIS A 806 -24.77 24.96 47.44
N SER A 807 -23.63 24.30 47.48
CA SER A 807 -22.69 24.25 46.36
C SER A 807 -22.98 23.07 45.43
N PHE A 808 -22.81 23.33 44.13
CA PHE A 808 -22.78 22.33 43.06
C PHE A 808 -21.81 21.19 43.45
N ASN A 809 -22.21 19.92 43.28
CA ASN A 809 -21.37 18.77 43.63
C ASN A 809 -20.01 18.89 42.93
N GLN A 810 -18.92 18.86 43.70
CA GLN A 810 -17.55 19.09 43.20
C GLN A 810 -17.15 18.08 42.11
N ALA A 811 -17.57 16.82 42.23
CA ALA A 811 -17.33 15.80 41.20
C ALA A 811 -18.06 16.13 39.89
N THR A 812 -19.30 16.61 40.00
CA THR A 812 -20.12 17.07 38.85
C THR A 812 -19.51 18.31 38.20
N ALA A 813 -18.91 19.20 38.99
CA ALA A 813 -18.16 20.38 38.52
C ALA A 813 -16.94 20.01 37.69
N VAL A 814 -16.11 19.09 38.18
CA VAL A 814 -14.93 18.59 37.45
C VAL A 814 -15.34 17.89 36.15
N ARG A 815 -16.44 17.12 36.18
CA ARG A 815 -16.98 16.47 34.97
C ARG A 815 -17.50 17.49 33.95
N ALA A 816 -18.22 18.52 34.39
CA ALA A 816 -18.67 19.62 33.54
C ALA A 816 -17.48 20.39 32.92
N PHE A 817 -16.43 20.65 33.70
CA PHE A 817 -15.18 21.25 33.22
C PHE A 817 -14.48 20.39 32.16
N THR A 818 -14.41 19.07 32.38
CA THR A 818 -13.82 18.15 31.40
C THR A 818 -14.59 18.19 30.07
N LEU A 819 -15.93 18.20 30.13
CA LEU A 819 -16.78 18.32 28.94
C LEU A 819 -16.70 19.71 28.28
N TYR A 820 -16.51 20.79 29.04
CA TYR A 820 -16.21 22.12 28.54
C TYR A 820 -14.92 22.12 27.68
N CYS A 821 -13.84 21.55 28.21
CA CYS A 821 -12.57 21.44 27.49
C CYS A 821 -12.73 20.58 26.22
N ARG A 822 -13.38 19.40 26.31
CA ARG A 822 -13.63 18.53 25.15
C ARG A 822 -14.50 19.19 24.08
N LEU A 823 -15.58 19.87 24.48
CA LEU A 823 -16.46 20.58 23.56
C LEU A 823 -15.71 21.71 22.84
N SER A 824 -14.83 22.45 23.54
CA SER A 824 -13.99 23.50 22.94
C SER A 824 -13.16 22.98 21.77
N ILE A 825 -12.57 21.79 21.88
CA ILE A 825 -11.82 21.15 20.78
C ILE A 825 -12.74 20.75 19.62
N HIS A 826 -13.89 20.15 19.91
CA HIS A 826 -14.83 19.77 18.87
C HIS A 826 -15.38 20.99 18.10
N LEU A 827 -15.58 22.12 18.79
CA LEU A 827 -15.93 23.39 18.18
C LEU A 827 -14.75 23.97 17.37
N GLN A 828 -13.52 23.90 17.89
CA GLN A 828 -12.33 24.29 17.14
C GLN A 828 -12.18 23.49 15.83
N HIS A 829 -12.38 22.17 15.88
CA HIS A 829 -12.35 21.32 14.69
C HIS A 829 -13.41 21.71 13.66
N LYS A 830 -14.64 22.00 14.11
CA LYS A 830 -15.77 22.34 13.23
C LYS A 830 -15.64 23.73 12.59
N PHE A 831 -15.14 24.70 13.35
CA PHE A 831 -15.10 26.13 12.98
C PHE A 831 -13.67 26.63 12.71
N SER A 832 -12.72 25.73 12.45
CA SER A 832 -11.30 26.06 12.22
C SER A 832 -11.08 27.08 11.10
N SER A 833 -11.92 27.07 10.07
CA SER A 833 -11.90 28.03 8.96
C SER A 833 -12.29 29.45 9.35
N GLU A 834 -12.96 29.63 10.50
CA GLU A 834 -13.45 30.93 10.99
C GLU A 834 -12.48 31.60 12.00
N GLY A 835 -11.29 31.03 12.23
CA GLY A 835 -10.23 31.56 13.10
C GLY A 835 -10.04 30.80 14.43
N LYS A 836 -9.02 31.20 15.22
CA LYS A 836 -8.55 30.52 16.47
C LYS A 836 -9.46 30.69 17.71
N VAL A 837 -10.75 30.94 17.50
CA VAL A 837 -11.68 31.43 18.55
C VAL A 837 -11.84 30.45 19.73
N TYR A 838 -11.73 29.14 19.51
CA TYR A 838 -11.96 28.15 20.57
C TYR A 838 -10.66 27.66 21.22
N LEU A 839 -9.51 27.79 20.57
CA LEU A 839 -8.20 27.58 21.21
C LEU A 839 -7.90 28.65 22.26
N SER A 840 -8.36 29.90 22.07
CA SER A 840 -8.19 30.96 23.07
C SER A 840 -8.85 30.60 24.40
N HIS A 841 -10.01 29.92 24.37
CA HIS A 841 -10.69 29.46 25.58
C HIS A 841 -9.83 28.46 26.39
N LEU A 842 -9.10 27.57 25.70
CA LEU A 842 -8.16 26.66 26.37
C LEU A 842 -6.90 27.39 26.86
N LYS A 843 -6.37 28.37 26.11
CA LYS A 843 -5.25 29.22 26.57
C LYS A 843 -5.61 30.00 27.83
N GLU A 844 -6.78 30.63 27.84
CA GLU A 844 -7.36 31.33 28.99
C GLU A 844 -7.56 30.38 30.18
N THR A 845 -8.00 29.14 29.92
CA THR A 845 -8.11 28.10 30.95
C THR A 845 -6.74 27.74 31.54
N GLY A 846 -5.71 27.60 30.71
CA GLY A 846 -4.33 27.39 31.16
C GLY A 846 -3.81 28.55 32.03
N ALA A 847 -4.02 29.79 31.60
CA ALA A 847 -3.65 30.98 32.38
C ALA A 847 -4.44 31.08 33.70
N TRP A 848 -5.70 30.64 33.72
CA TRP A 848 -6.50 30.52 34.94
C TRP A 848 -5.93 29.47 35.90
N ILE A 849 -5.49 28.31 35.40
CA ILE A 849 -4.80 27.29 36.22
C ILE A 849 -3.54 27.88 36.86
N GLU A 850 -2.73 28.61 36.09
CA GLU A 850 -1.50 29.22 36.61
C GLU A 850 -1.76 30.30 37.67
N SER A 851 -2.80 31.11 37.50
CA SER A 851 -3.08 32.27 38.36
C SER A 851 -3.96 31.96 39.58
N HIS A 852 -4.79 30.92 39.52
CA HIS A 852 -5.76 30.61 40.58
C HIS A 852 -5.58 29.21 41.19
N VAL A 853 -5.26 28.19 40.38
CA VAL A 853 -5.15 26.81 40.88
C VAL A 853 -3.78 26.57 41.53
N LEU A 854 -2.69 26.95 40.86
CA LEU A 854 -1.33 26.76 41.39
C LEU A 854 -1.08 27.53 42.71
N PRO A 855 -1.43 28.82 42.85
CA PRO A 855 -1.15 29.57 44.08
C PRO A 855 -1.98 29.10 45.27
N SER A 856 -3.25 28.74 45.07
CA SER A 856 -4.12 28.24 46.15
C SER A 856 -3.57 26.98 46.82
N ILE A 857 -2.86 26.12 46.09
CA ILE A 857 -2.26 24.89 46.63
C ILE A 857 -0.95 25.18 47.39
N LEU A 858 -0.27 26.27 47.04
CA LEU A 858 0.96 26.72 47.71
C LEU A 858 0.69 27.50 49.01
N THR A 859 -0.47 28.14 49.14
CA THR A 859 -0.76 29.09 50.24
C THR A 859 -1.36 28.42 51.49
N HIS A 860 -2.01 27.26 51.36
CA HIS A 860 -2.74 26.61 52.46
C HIS A 860 -1.94 25.49 53.15
N GLU A 861 -0.77 25.80 53.73
CA GLU A 861 0.06 24.82 54.47
C GLU A 861 -0.13 24.85 56.00
N GLN A 862 -1.10 25.60 56.55
CA GLN A 862 -1.17 25.81 58.01
C GLN A 862 -2.39 25.21 58.73
N GLU A 863 -3.35 24.53 58.07
CA GLU A 863 -4.49 23.91 58.76
C GLU A 863 -4.80 22.49 58.20
N GLU A 864 -4.46 21.46 58.97
CA GLU A 864 -4.29 20.07 58.50
C GLU A 864 -5.57 19.24 58.25
N ASN A 865 -6.80 19.71 58.48
CA ASN A 865 -7.98 18.80 58.43
C ASN A 865 -9.14 19.21 57.50
N ILE A 866 -9.08 20.35 56.80
CA ILE A 866 -10.07 20.72 55.75
C ILE A 866 -9.47 20.51 54.33
N LEU A 867 -8.26 19.95 54.24
CA LEU A 867 -7.30 20.28 53.19
C LEU A 867 -7.08 19.19 52.10
N GLU A 868 -7.44 17.93 52.35
CA GLU A 868 -7.20 16.82 51.41
C GLU A 868 -8.17 16.82 50.22
N GLN A 869 -9.47 17.06 50.45
CA GLN A 869 -10.50 17.06 49.40
C GLN A 869 -10.30 18.17 48.35
N HIS A 870 -9.86 19.35 48.77
CA HIS A 870 -9.59 20.47 47.85
C HIS A 870 -8.36 20.21 46.97
N THR A 871 -7.33 19.55 47.52
CA THR A 871 -6.15 19.18 46.75
C THR A 871 -6.50 18.19 45.65
N GLU A 872 -7.27 17.13 45.95
CA GLU A 872 -7.72 16.13 44.97
C GLU A 872 -8.50 16.74 43.79
N ILE A 873 -9.37 17.71 44.05
CA ILE A 873 -10.15 18.39 43.01
C ILE A 873 -9.25 19.18 42.06
N TYR A 874 -8.27 19.92 42.58
CA TYR A 874 -7.33 20.64 41.73
C TYR A 874 -6.45 19.70 40.90
N GLN A 875 -6.11 18.53 41.44
CA GLN A 875 -5.41 17.48 40.70
C GLN A 875 -6.24 16.98 39.51
N LEU A 876 -7.52 16.71 39.72
CA LEU A 876 -8.44 16.29 38.66
C LEU A 876 -8.64 17.37 37.58
N ILE A 877 -8.67 18.65 37.96
CA ILE A 877 -8.76 19.77 37.01
C ILE A 877 -7.52 19.84 36.12
N ILE A 878 -6.32 19.80 36.72
CA ILE A 878 -5.05 19.82 35.98
C ILE A 878 -4.97 18.59 35.05
N GLN A 879 -5.30 17.41 35.56
CA GLN A 879 -5.29 16.16 34.78
C GLN A 879 -6.27 16.22 33.60
N ALA A 880 -7.49 16.72 33.81
CA ALA A 880 -8.49 16.88 32.75
C ALA A 880 -8.02 17.86 31.67
N TYR A 881 -7.49 19.01 32.07
CA TYR A 881 -6.93 20.01 31.14
C TYR A 881 -5.79 19.42 30.30
N LEU A 882 -4.79 18.81 30.96
CA LEU A 882 -3.63 18.22 30.27
C LEU A 882 -4.03 17.10 29.32
N THR A 883 -4.97 16.23 29.72
CA THR A 883 -5.45 15.14 28.87
C THR A 883 -6.11 15.68 27.59
N VAL A 884 -6.95 16.70 27.74
CA VAL A 884 -7.67 17.31 26.62
C VAL A 884 -6.71 18.08 25.70
N CYS A 885 -5.77 18.85 26.25
CA CYS A 885 -4.74 19.54 25.47
C CYS A 885 -3.82 18.57 24.73
N LYS A 886 -3.43 17.46 25.36
CA LYS A 886 -2.69 16.36 24.73
C LYS A 886 -3.46 15.78 23.55
N ASP A 887 -4.75 15.46 23.73
CA ASP A 887 -5.60 14.96 22.65
C ASP A 887 -5.75 15.98 21.51
N ALA A 888 -5.82 17.28 21.81
CA ALA A 888 -5.89 18.36 20.82
C ALA A 888 -4.67 18.39 19.89
N VAL A 889 -3.48 18.24 20.47
CA VAL A 889 -2.21 18.22 19.74
C VAL A 889 -2.10 16.94 18.91
N MET A 890 -2.43 15.78 19.50
CA MET A 890 -2.43 14.48 18.83
C MET A 890 -3.28 14.46 17.55
N VAL A 891 -4.44 15.12 17.56
CA VAL A 891 -5.33 15.21 16.37
C VAL A 891 -4.99 16.37 15.42
N GLY A 892 -3.89 17.09 15.66
CA GLY A 892 -3.40 18.17 14.80
C GLY A 892 -4.16 19.49 14.91
N LEU A 893 -4.91 19.72 15.99
CA LEU A 893 -5.67 20.96 16.21
C LEU A 893 -4.91 22.02 17.02
N GLY A 894 -3.82 21.65 17.70
CA GLY A 894 -2.93 22.57 18.39
C GLY A 894 -1.89 23.17 17.45
N ASP A 895 -1.96 24.48 17.22
CA ASP A 895 -0.94 25.23 16.46
C ASP A 895 0.33 25.48 17.30
N SER A 896 1.40 25.93 16.67
CA SER A 896 2.69 26.19 17.34
C SER A 896 2.57 27.15 18.53
N GLU A 897 1.73 28.17 18.40
CA GLU A 897 1.45 29.15 19.48
C GLU A 897 0.76 28.49 20.68
N PHE A 898 -0.20 27.58 20.43
CA PHE A 898 -0.83 26.80 21.48
C PHE A 898 0.11 25.78 22.10
N GLN A 899 0.96 25.12 21.30
CA GLN A 899 1.97 24.19 21.79
C GLN A 899 2.98 24.89 22.71
N ALA A 900 3.45 26.08 22.34
CA ALA A 900 4.34 26.89 23.18
C ALA A 900 3.67 27.28 24.51
N HIS A 901 2.43 27.81 24.46
CA HIS A 901 1.66 28.13 25.67
C HIS A 901 1.43 26.90 26.57
N LEU A 902 1.16 25.73 25.96
CA LEU A 902 1.00 24.49 26.70
C LEU A 902 2.31 24.08 27.39
N LEU A 903 3.46 24.20 26.71
CA LEU A 903 4.77 23.93 27.30
C LEU A 903 5.04 24.85 28.50
N ASP A 904 4.75 26.14 28.38
CA ASP A 904 4.91 27.12 29.48
C ASP A 904 4.05 26.74 30.70
N VAL A 905 2.76 26.47 30.49
CA VAL A 905 1.84 26.03 31.56
C VAL A 905 2.32 24.73 32.21
N THR A 906 2.77 23.76 31.42
CA THR A 906 3.29 22.50 31.97
C THR A 906 4.58 22.68 32.76
N LEU A 907 5.43 23.62 32.36
CA LEU A 907 6.65 23.95 33.08
C LEU A 907 6.32 24.62 34.43
N SER A 908 5.38 25.58 34.44
CA SER A 908 4.83 26.20 35.65
C SER A 908 4.27 25.18 36.63
N ILE A 909 3.50 24.19 36.15
CA ILE A 909 2.99 23.09 36.97
C ILE A 909 4.16 22.30 37.58
N MET A 910 5.17 21.94 36.77
CA MET A 910 6.31 21.13 37.23
C MET A 910 7.21 21.86 38.24
N GLN A 911 7.32 23.19 38.19
CA GLN A 911 8.14 23.98 39.11
C GLN A 911 7.69 23.87 40.58
N THR A 912 6.43 23.55 40.84
CA THR A 912 5.90 23.42 42.20
C THR A 912 6.31 22.12 42.91
N GLU A 913 6.88 21.14 42.19
CA GLU A 913 7.28 19.79 42.67
C GLU A 913 6.16 18.93 43.32
N ARG A 914 4.93 19.44 43.44
CA ARG A 914 3.82 18.76 44.14
C ARG A 914 2.92 17.94 43.22
N PHE A 915 2.99 18.14 41.90
CA PHE A 915 2.13 17.48 40.91
C PHE A 915 2.78 16.26 40.27
N CYS A 916 3.46 15.41 41.04
CA CYS A 916 4.12 14.22 40.50
C CYS A 916 3.14 13.25 39.80
N PHE A 917 1.86 13.24 40.18
CA PHE A 917 0.84 12.36 39.58
C PHE A 917 0.55 12.69 38.11
N CYS A 918 0.78 13.92 37.64
CA CYS A 918 0.52 14.29 36.24
C CYS A 918 1.70 14.01 35.31
N ILE A 919 2.85 13.56 35.84
CA ILE A 919 4.06 13.26 35.06
C ILE A 919 3.80 12.27 33.90
N PRO A 920 3.06 11.15 34.06
CA PRO A 920 2.73 10.29 32.93
C PRO A 920 2.02 11.03 31.78
N THR A 921 1.06 11.89 32.12
CA THR A 921 0.32 12.73 31.16
C THR A 921 1.22 13.76 30.50
N LEU A 922 2.13 14.37 31.25
CA LEU A 922 3.09 15.36 30.74
C LEU A 922 4.09 14.74 29.76
N ILE A 923 4.55 13.51 30.01
CA ILE A 923 5.39 12.78 29.06
C ILE A 923 4.61 12.51 27.77
N CYS A 924 3.32 12.14 27.86
CA CYS A 924 2.47 12.01 26.69
C CYS A 924 2.29 13.36 25.95
N VAL A 925 2.11 14.47 26.68
CA VAL A 925 2.04 15.82 26.06
C VAL A 925 3.32 16.12 25.29
N LEU A 926 4.50 15.90 25.89
CA LEU A 926 5.79 16.07 25.23
C LEU A 926 5.91 15.22 23.96
N LYS A 927 5.50 13.95 24.03
CA LYS A 927 5.48 13.04 22.88
C LYS A 927 4.61 13.58 21.75
N GLU A 928 3.35 13.94 22.04
CA GLU A 928 2.41 14.42 21.03
C GLU A 928 2.85 15.77 20.43
N ILE A 929 3.44 16.66 21.24
CA ILE A 929 4.03 17.92 20.77
C ILE A 929 5.16 17.65 19.77
N ILE A 930 6.13 16.78 20.11
CA ILE A 930 7.20 16.39 19.19
C ILE A 930 6.64 15.72 17.93
N GLU A 931 5.61 14.87 18.05
CA GLU A 931 5.02 14.21 16.87
C GLU A 931 4.30 15.21 15.95
N ALA A 932 3.51 16.14 16.51
CA ALA A 932 2.82 17.19 15.77
C ALA A 932 3.78 18.16 15.06
N SER A 933 4.87 18.52 15.72
CA SER A 933 5.94 19.34 15.18
C SER A 933 6.62 18.74 13.94
N LEU A 934 6.70 17.40 13.85
CA LEU A 934 7.29 16.70 12.71
C LEU A 934 6.43 16.83 11.47
N ALA A 935 5.11 16.79 11.68
CA ALA A 935 4.12 16.91 10.63
C ALA A 935 4.00 18.35 10.10
N GLN A 936 4.32 19.35 10.92
CA GLN A 936 4.09 20.76 10.61
C GLN A 936 5.27 21.50 9.94
N ASN A 937 6.46 20.87 9.77
CA ASN A 937 7.68 21.53 9.26
C ASN A 937 7.88 22.90 9.91
N ILE A 938 8.23 22.91 11.21
CA ILE A 938 8.47 24.13 11.99
C ILE A 938 9.44 25.07 11.22
N GLY A 939 9.17 26.38 11.30
CA GLY A 939 9.76 27.48 10.54
C GLY A 939 11.28 27.68 10.67
N THR A 940 11.72 28.89 11.05
CA THR A 940 13.14 29.28 11.06
C THR A 940 13.96 28.50 12.11
N ASP A 941 15.27 28.36 11.90
CA ASP A 941 16.17 27.62 12.80
C ASP A 941 16.10 28.12 14.28
N GLU A 942 15.81 29.40 14.51
CA GLU A 942 15.67 29.99 15.85
C GLU A 942 14.38 29.58 16.59
N GLU A 943 13.25 29.47 15.88
CA GLU A 943 11.98 29.03 16.47
C GLU A 943 12.06 27.54 16.85
N VAL A 944 12.71 26.74 16.01
CA VAL A 944 13.02 25.33 16.29
C VAL A 944 13.92 25.24 17.52
N ALA A 945 15.02 26.00 17.60
CA ALA A 945 15.93 25.95 18.74
C ALA A 945 15.24 26.31 20.08
N THR A 946 14.42 27.37 20.09
CA THR A 946 13.69 27.81 21.29
C THR A 946 12.68 26.75 21.74
N PHE A 947 11.97 26.14 20.79
CA PHE A 947 11.03 25.06 21.04
C PHE A 947 11.71 23.81 21.62
N LEU A 948 12.85 23.40 21.04
CA LEU A 948 13.61 22.24 21.50
C LEU A 948 14.18 22.45 22.91
N HIS A 949 14.65 23.66 23.20
CA HIS A 949 15.09 24.02 24.54
C HIS A 949 13.94 23.91 25.56
N ALA A 950 12.72 24.33 25.21
CA ALA A 950 11.56 24.20 26.09
C ALA A 950 11.18 22.73 26.36
N VAL A 951 11.20 21.89 25.33
CA VAL A 951 10.98 20.44 25.44
C VAL A 951 12.03 19.78 26.34
N GLN A 952 13.32 20.09 26.12
CA GLN A 952 14.42 19.59 26.94
C GLN A 952 14.29 20.05 28.39
N ALA A 953 14.04 21.34 28.62
CA ALA A 953 13.91 21.90 29.96
C ALA A 953 12.79 21.23 30.75
N LEU A 954 11.63 21.00 30.13
CA LEU A 954 10.53 20.29 30.76
C LEU A 954 10.88 18.81 31.04
N PHE A 955 11.50 18.13 30.08
CA PHE A 955 11.91 16.74 30.24
C PHE A 955 12.94 16.56 31.37
N GLN A 956 13.93 17.45 31.45
CA GLN A 956 14.89 17.49 32.54
C GLN A 956 14.20 17.69 33.89
N LYS A 957 13.25 18.63 33.98
CA LYS A 957 12.49 18.86 35.22
C LYS A 957 11.64 17.68 35.63
N ILE A 958 11.07 16.94 34.67
CA ILE A 958 10.35 15.68 34.93
C ILE A 958 11.30 14.67 35.59
N LEU A 959 12.48 14.43 35.02
CA LEU A 959 13.45 13.48 35.58
C LEU A 959 14.00 13.93 36.94
N GLU A 960 14.27 15.23 37.13
CA GLU A 960 14.66 15.79 38.43
C GLU A 960 13.58 15.55 39.49
N CYS A 961 12.30 15.74 39.13
CA CYS A 961 11.16 15.55 40.03
C CYS A 961 11.02 14.06 40.44
N VAL A 962 11.13 13.14 39.48
CA VAL A 962 11.12 11.69 39.74
C VAL A 962 12.27 11.31 40.67
N ALA A 963 13.49 11.78 40.38
CA ALA A 963 14.68 11.51 41.20
C ALA A 963 14.55 12.06 42.63
N ARG A 964 14.03 13.29 42.79
CA ARG A 964 13.78 13.90 44.10
C ARG A 964 12.70 13.15 44.88
N ARG A 965 11.60 12.73 44.23
CA ARG A 965 10.53 11.95 44.88
C ARG A 965 11.05 10.61 45.36
N LEU A 966 11.82 9.89 44.53
CA LEU A 966 12.47 8.64 44.92
C LEU A 966 13.38 8.80 46.14
N ARG A 967 14.07 9.95 46.27
CA ARG A 967 14.95 10.25 47.41
C ARG A 967 14.20 10.66 48.68
N LYS A 968 13.11 11.41 48.57
CA LYS A 968 12.34 11.93 49.72
C LYS A 968 11.28 10.93 50.22
N GLN A 969 10.59 10.23 49.32
CA GLN A 969 9.48 9.31 49.57
C GLN A 969 9.60 8.10 48.63
N GLN A 970 10.35 7.10 49.09
CA GLN A 970 10.79 5.97 48.24
C GLN A 970 9.62 5.15 47.64
N GLU A 971 8.58 4.85 48.42
CA GLU A 971 7.44 4.04 47.96
C GLU A 971 6.65 4.72 46.84
N GLU A 972 6.31 6.00 47.02
CA GLU A 972 5.61 6.79 46.01
C GLU A 972 6.48 7.05 44.78
N GLY A 973 7.80 7.23 44.97
CA GLY A 973 8.76 7.33 43.88
C GLY A 973 8.81 6.05 43.02
N LEU A 974 8.73 4.87 43.63
CA LEU A 974 8.67 3.59 42.91
C LEU A 974 7.35 3.41 42.14
N GLN A 975 6.22 3.81 42.73
CA GLN A 975 4.92 3.79 42.03
C GLN A 975 4.93 4.72 40.81
N LEU A 976 5.51 5.91 40.96
CA LEU A 976 5.69 6.86 39.87
C LEU A 976 6.55 6.29 38.74
N ILE A 977 7.68 5.65 39.08
CA ILE A 977 8.54 4.97 38.09
C ILE A 977 7.76 3.93 37.28
N HIS A 978 6.94 3.10 37.93
CA HIS A 978 6.11 2.13 37.21
C HIS A 978 5.10 2.80 36.28
N SER A 979 4.49 3.91 36.69
CA SER A 979 3.49 4.63 35.89
C SER A 979 4.06 5.29 34.62
N ILE A 980 5.35 5.66 34.62
CA ILE A 980 5.98 6.36 33.48
C ILE A 980 6.64 5.43 32.46
N GLN A 981 6.82 4.14 32.75
CA GLN A 981 7.55 3.21 31.86
C GLN A 981 7.02 3.19 30.41
N MET A 982 5.70 3.09 30.25
CA MET A 982 5.07 3.05 28.92
C MET A 982 5.13 4.43 28.23
N PRO A 983 4.64 5.54 28.83
CA PRO A 983 4.74 6.87 28.24
C PRO A 983 6.17 7.27 27.84
N LEU A 984 7.14 6.98 28.71
CA LEU A 984 8.54 7.30 28.48
C LEU A 984 9.13 6.50 27.31
N GLY A 985 8.73 5.24 27.15
CA GLY A 985 9.12 4.43 26.01
C GLY A 985 8.60 4.95 24.68
N GLU A 986 7.34 5.36 24.64
CA GLU A 986 6.74 5.95 23.45
C GLU A 986 7.40 7.29 23.11
N PHE A 987 7.65 8.14 24.11
CA PHE A 987 8.39 9.39 23.95
C PHE A 987 9.78 9.17 23.34
N ILE A 988 10.59 8.29 23.94
CA ILE A 988 11.96 8.01 23.45
C ILE A 988 11.96 7.45 22.03
N ASN A 989 11.02 6.55 21.69
CA ASN A 989 10.91 6.05 20.32
C ASN A 989 10.49 7.14 19.32
N THR A 990 9.63 8.07 19.74
CA THR A 990 9.19 9.20 18.91
C THR A 990 10.36 10.15 18.63
N VAL A 991 11.17 10.47 19.65
CA VAL A 991 12.40 11.25 19.50
C VAL A 991 13.42 10.51 18.62
N GLN A 992 13.52 9.18 18.71
CA GLN A 992 14.39 8.40 17.83
C GLN A 992 13.99 8.49 16.35
N CYS A 993 12.70 8.60 16.05
CA CYS A 993 12.21 8.79 14.68
C CYS A 993 12.61 10.16 14.10
N TRP A 994 12.91 11.16 14.94
CA TRP A 994 13.39 12.49 14.54
C TRP A 994 14.88 12.54 14.15
N HIS A 995 15.63 11.45 14.35
CA HIS A 995 17.08 11.42 14.17
C HIS A 995 17.55 11.94 12.78
N SER A 996 16.80 11.68 11.72
CA SER A 996 17.16 12.11 10.36
C SER A 996 16.89 13.60 10.08
N THR A 997 16.00 14.22 10.84
CA THR A 997 15.45 15.56 10.55
C THR A 997 16.05 16.63 11.47
N CYS A 998 16.27 16.30 12.75
CA CYS A 998 16.92 17.21 13.69
C CYS A 998 17.74 16.41 14.73
N PRO A 999 19.05 16.21 14.50
CA PRO A 999 19.91 15.46 15.42
C PRO A 999 20.04 16.08 16.82
N ALA A 1000 19.89 17.40 16.94
CA ALA A 1000 20.05 18.13 18.20
C ALA A 1000 19.05 17.68 19.29
N VAL A 1001 17.77 17.49 18.94
CA VAL A 1001 16.74 17.01 19.89
C VAL A 1001 17.09 15.67 20.49
N LEU A 1002 17.58 14.77 19.63
CA LEU A 1002 17.94 13.42 20.04
C LEU A 1002 19.15 13.48 20.97
N HIS A 1003 20.15 14.30 20.64
CA HIS A 1003 21.31 14.53 21.47
C HIS A 1003 20.91 15.06 22.86
N ASP A 1004 20.13 16.14 22.93
CA ASP A 1004 19.70 16.77 24.19
C ASP A 1004 18.89 15.83 25.11
N VAL A 1005 17.96 15.06 24.53
CA VAL A 1005 17.14 14.08 25.27
C VAL A 1005 18.00 12.89 25.74
N LEU A 1006 18.89 12.37 24.88
CA LEU A 1006 19.77 11.26 25.24
C LEU A 1006 20.82 11.68 26.27
N SER A 1007 21.36 12.90 26.18
CA SER A 1007 22.28 13.48 27.16
C SER A 1007 21.60 13.61 28.53
N THR A 1008 20.36 14.11 28.56
CA THR A 1008 19.57 14.18 29.81
C THR A 1008 19.31 12.79 30.42
N LEU A 1009 18.99 11.79 29.59
CA LEU A 1009 18.83 10.39 30.03
C LEU A 1009 20.14 9.81 30.57
N LEU A 1010 21.24 10.02 29.85
CA LEU A 1010 22.56 9.54 30.21
C LEU A 1010 23.01 10.15 31.54
N ALA A 1011 22.86 11.47 31.70
CA ALA A 1011 23.16 12.17 32.93
C ALA A 1011 22.35 11.61 34.12
N ALA A 1012 21.05 11.38 33.95
CA ALA A 1012 20.21 10.79 35.00
C ALA A 1012 20.68 9.39 35.43
N VAL A 1013 21.03 8.53 34.46
CA VAL A 1013 21.54 7.17 34.72
C VAL A 1013 22.91 7.23 35.41
N VAL A 1014 23.85 8.01 34.89
CA VAL A 1014 25.21 8.12 35.42
C VAL A 1014 25.21 8.70 36.83
N VAL A 1015 24.41 9.75 37.08
CA VAL A 1015 24.34 10.41 38.39
C VAL A 1015 23.78 9.48 39.47
N GLU A 1016 22.71 8.73 39.19
CA GLU A 1016 22.11 7.83 40.18
C GLU A 1016 23.01 6.63 40.50
N ILE A 1017 23.61 6.01 39.47
CA ILE A 1017 24.59 4.93 39.67
C ILE A 1017 25.81 5.46 40.43
N SER A 1018 26.35 6.62 40.05
CA SER A 1018 27.49 7.23 40.75
C SER A 1018 27.21 7.56 42.21
N HIS A 1019 26.00 8.03 42.52
CA HIS A 1019 25.57 8.27 43.90
C HIS A 1019 25.48 7.00 44.72
N THR A 1020 25.06 5.90 44.09
CA THR A 1020 24.99 4.58 44.73
C THR A 1020 26.39 4.03 45.00
N LEU A 1021 27.29 4.13 44.01
CA LEU A 1021 28.70 3.76 44.14
C LEU A 1021 29.44 4.56 45.23
N ARG A 1022 29.12 5.85 45.40
CA ARG A 1022 29.67 6.68 46.50
C ARG A 1022 29.23 6.26 47.89
N LYS A 1023 28.07 5.60 48.00
CA LYS A 1023 27.51 5.12 49.27
C LYS A 1023 27.92 3.69 49.60
N ALA A 1024 28.51 2.97 48.65
CA ALA A 1024 28.96 1.60 48.84
C ALA A 1024 30.04 1.55 49.94
N SER A 1025 29.81 0.72 50.94
CA SER A 1025 30.70 0.59 52.11
C SER A 1025 31.59 -0.65 52.02
N ASN A 1026 31.20 -1.62 51.18
CA ASN A 1026 31.83 -2.94 51.08
C ASN A 1026 32.24 -3.26 49.62
N ALA A 1027 33.29 -4.06 49.44
CA ALA A 1027 33.78 -4.46 48.11
C ALA A 1027 32.76 -5.27 47.29
N GLU A 1028 31.82 -5.96 47.95
CA GLU A 1028 30.73 -6.71 47.31
C GLU A 1028 29.69 -5.77 46.67
N GLU A 1029 29.48 -4.57 47.20
CA GLU A 1029 28.55 -3.56 46.66
C GLU A 1029 29.11 -2.81 45.43
N LEU A 1030 30.39 -3.05 45.09
CA LEU A 1030 31.09 -2.50 43.92
C LEU A 1030 31.19 -3.53 42.76
N ALA A 1031 30.56 -4.71 42.91
CA ALA A 1031 30.54 -5.72 41.86
C ALA A 1031 29.73 -5.25 40.63
N PRO A 1032 30.15 -5.62 39.41
CA PRO A 1032 29.43 -5.24 38.19
C PRO A 1032 28.01 -5.86 38.17
N PRO A 1033 26.98 -5.11 37.76
CA PRO A 1033 25.60 -5.60 37.77
C PRO A 1033 25.38 -6.68 36.71
N GLU A 1034 24.67 -7.75 37.06
CA GLU A 1034 24.41 -8.89 36.16
C GLU A 1034 23.13 -8.69 35.33
N SER A 1035 22.19 -7.93 35.89
CA SER A 1035 20.86 -7.70 35.34
C SER A 1035 20.39 -6.26 35.60
N ILE A 1036 19.34 -5.84 34.89
CA ILE A 1036 18.74 -4.50 35.07
C ILE A 1036 18.17 -4.33 36.49
N ALA A 1037 17.83 -5.43 37.17
CA ALA A 1037 17.32 -5.40 38.55
C ALA A 1037 18.40 -5.03 39.57
N ASP A 1038 19.67 -5.15 39.21
CA ASP A 1038 20.81 -4.82 40.06
C ASP A 1038 21.19 -3.33 39.98
N LEU A 1039 20.52 -2.57 39.10
CA LEU A 1039 20.67 -1.11 39.00
C LEU A 1039 19.70 -0.40 39.97
N PRO A 1040 20.05 0.82 40.41
CA PRO A 1040 19.12 1.67 41.16
C PRO A 1040 17.79 1.92 40.40
N PRO A 1041 16.69 2.25 41.09
CA PRO A 1041 15.35 2.19 40.49
C PRO A 1041 15.12 3.08 39.27
N LEU A 1042 15.62 4.32 39.24
CA LEU A 1042 15.42 5.21 38.09
C LEU A 1042 16.25 4.74 36.89
N SER A 1043 17.54 4.49 37.09
CA SER A 1043 18.49 3.99 36.09
C SER A 1043 18.09 2.62 35.55
N GLY A 1044 17.63 1.70 36.40
CA GLY A 1044 17.05 0.42 35.97
C GLY A 1044 15.84 0.60 35.06
N CYS A 1045 14.93 1.53 35.41
CA CYS A 1045 13.77 1.86 34.58
C CYS A 1045 14.18 2.45 33.22
N LEU A 1046 15.07 3.45 33.21
CA LEU A 1046 15.56 4.09 31.98
C LEU A 1046 16.27 3.06 31.06
N MET A 1047 17.14 2.23 31.63
CA MET A 1047 17.87 1.20 30.90
C MET A 1047 16.95 0.09 30.36
N ALA A 1048 15.90 -0.28 31.09
CA ALA A 1048 14.87 -1.21 30.61
C ALA A 1048 14.15 -0.69 29.36
N MET A 1049 13.98 0.63 29.23
CA MET A 1049 13.34 1.24 28.06
C MET A 1049 14.30 1.37 26.88
N ILE A 1050 15.55 1.81 27.13
CA ILE A 1050 16.59 1.92 26.11
C ILE A 1050 16.85 0.58 25.42
N ILE A 1051 16.98 -0.51 26.18
CA ILE A 1051 17.36 -1.85 25.66
C ILE A 1051 16.28 -2.50 24.79
N LYS A 1052 15.02 -2.06 24.87
CA LYS A 1052 13.92 -2.61 24.05
C LYS A 1052 14.17 -2.38 22.54
N SER A 1053 14.70 -1.23 22.14
CA SER A 1053 14.87 -0.81 20.74
C SER A 1053 16.34 -0.79 20.31
N ILE A 1054 16.68 -1.46 19.19
CA ILE A 1054 18.08 -1.52 18.72
C ILE A 1054 18.60 -0.18 18.20
N ASN A 1055 17.71 0.67 17.68
CA ASN A 1055 18.09 1.99 17.17
C ASN A 1055 18.38 2.94 18.33
N VAL A 1056 17.55 2.92 19.38
CA VAL A 1056 17.77 3.70 20.61
C VAL A 1056 19.06 3.27 21.30
N VAL A 1057 19.33 1.96 21.41
CA VAL A 1057 20.62 1.47 21.95
C VAL A 1057 21.81 2.01 21.14
N ARG A 1058 21.71 2.05 19.81
CA ARG A 1058 22.79 2.58 18.96
C ARG A 1058 23.03 4.06 19.23
N SER A 1059 21.99 4.88 19.21
CA SER A 1059 22.10 6.33 19.46
C SER A 1059 22.57 6.64 20.89
N PHE A 1060 22.05 5.92 21.89
CA PHE A 1060 22.48 6.07 23.28
C PHE A 1060 23.95 5.67 23.51
N LEU A 1061 24.43 4.62 22.82
CA LEU A 1061 25.86 4.25 22.86
C LEU A 1061 26.76 5.26 22.15
N ASN A 1062 26.29 5.88 21.06
CA ASN A 1062 27.02 6.96 20.41
C ASN A 1062 27.14 8.18 21.33
N GLU A 1063 26.04 8.59 21.97
CA GLU A 1063 26.02 9.66 22.96
C GLU A 1063 27.01 9.39 24.11
N LEU A 1064 26.96 8.17 24.67
CA LEU A 1064 27.90 7.75 25.72
C LEU A 1064 29.36 7.85 25.24
N MET A 1065 29.65 7.46 24.00
CA MET A 1065 30.98 7.58 23.42
C MET A 1065 31.42 9.05 23.31
N GLU A 1066 30.53 9.92 22.83
CA GLU A 1066 30.78 11.36 22.70
C GLU A 1066 31.08 12.00 24.06
N CYS A 1067 30.26 11.75 25.09
CA CYS A 1067 30.51 12.27 26.44
C CYS A 1067 31.83 11.76 27.06
N ILE A 1068 32.26 10.53 26.75
CA ILE A 1068 33.56 9.99 27.22
C ILE A 1068 34.74 10.65 26.49
N VAL A 1069 34.59 10.93 25.18
CA VAL A 1069 35.63 11.57 24.37
C VAL A 1069 35.73 13.06 24.69
N ALA A 1070 34.60 13.72 24.94
CA ALA A 1070 34.49 15.13 25.26
C ALA A 1070 34.83 15.47 26.72
N ASP A 1071 35.18 14.47 27.55
CA ASP A 1071 35.50 14.66 28.97
C ASP A 1071 34.33 15.22 29.80
N GLU A 1072 33.09 14.85 29.44
CA GLU A 1072 31.90 15.18 30.25
C GLU A 1072 31.66 14.16 31.37
N ILE A 1073 32.13 12.91 31.19
CA ILE A 1073 32.11 11.86 32.22
C ILE A 1073 33.51 11.73 32.82
N GLU A 1074 33.77 12.55 33.84
CA GLU A 1074 35.05 12.56 34.58
C GLU A 1074 34.95 11.90 35.95
N GLY A 1075 36.09 11.41 36.43
CA GLY A 1075 36.24 10.77 37.73
C GLY A 1075 35.99 9.27 37.71
N ILE A 1076 36.74 8.55 38.55
CA ILE A 1076 36.72 7.07 38.60
C ILE A 1076 35.32 6.51 38.87
N ILE A 1077 34.50 7.19 39.67
CA ILE A 1077 33.14 6.76 39.99
C ILE A 1077 32.20 6.90 38.78
N SER A 1078 32.24 8.03 38.07
CA SER A 1078 31.40 8.28 36.89
C SER A 1078 31.78 7.37 35.73
N LEU A 1079 33.09 7.13 35.54
CA LEU A 1079 33.61 6.15 34.57
C LEU A 1079 33.19 4.71 34.95
N THR A 1080 33.14 4.38 36.24
CA THR A 1080 32.63 3.08 36.72
C THR A 1080 31.13 2.94 36.46
N ALA A 1081 30.35 4.01 36.63
CA ALA A 1081 28.93 4.02 36.25
C ALA A 1081 28.74 3.80 34.73
N ALA A 1082 29.58 4.40 33.88
CA ALA A 1082 29.57 4.14 32.44
C ALA A 1082 29.92 2.69 32.09
N VAL A 1083 30.84 2.05 32.83
CA VAL A 1083 31.13 0.61 32.70
C VAL A 1083 29.89 -0.23 33.02
N TYR A 1084 29.16 0.08 34.10
CA TYR A 1084 27.94 -0.65 34.47
C TYR A 1084 26.87 -0.57 33.37
N ILE A 1085 26.68 0.60 32.75
CA ILE A 1085 25.78 0.78 31.60
C ILE A 1085 26.15 -0.17 30.44
N VAL A 1086 27.43 -0.23 30.07
CA VAL A 1086 27.93 -1.06 28.96
C VAL A 1086 27.78 -2.56 29.25
N VAL A 1087 28.04 -2.99 30.49
CA VAL A 1087 27.88 -4.40 30.93
C VAL A 1087 26.44 -4.86 30.76
N ILE A 1088 25.47 -4.06 31.21
CA ILE A 1088 24.04 -4.37 31.12
C ILE A 1088 23.54 -4.46 29.67
N ILE A 1089 24.04 -3.59 28.78
CA ILE A 1089 23.69 -3.64 27.34
C ILE A 1089 24.29 -4.90 26.67
N LYS A 1090 25.54 -5.26 27.01
CA LYS A 1090 26.26 -6.40 26.43
C LYS A 1090 25.66 -7.76 26.83
N GLY A 1091 25.13 -7.89 28.05
CA GLY A 1091 24.51 -9.12 28.56
C GLY A 1091 23.28 -9.60 27.77
N LYS A 1092 22.63 -8.71 26.98
CA LYS A 1092 21.41 -9.04 26.22
C LYS A 1092 21.58 -9.01 24.68
N ARG A 1093 22.55 -8.29 24.11
CA ARG A 1093 22.71 -8.16 22.63
C ARG A 1093 24.18 -7.98 22.19
N LYS A 1094 24.58 -8.60 21.08
CA LYS A 1094 25.92 -8.42 20.45
C LYS A 1094 25.93 -7.17 19.55
N ALA A 1095 26.21 -5.98 20.10
CA ALA A 1095 26.44 -4.76 19.31
C ALA A 1095 27.96 -4.54 19.09
N SER A 1096 28.38 -4.26 17.85
CA SER A 1096 29.78 -3.99 17.49
C SER A 1096 30.34 -2.71 18.15
N LEU A 1097 29.50 -1.68 18.29
CA LEU A 1097 29.80 -0.38 18.93
C LEU A 1097 30.25 -0.47 20.39
N ALA A 1098 29.82 -1.50 21.13
CA ALA A 1098 30.22 -1.69 22.51
C ALA A 1098 31.73 -1.96 22.66
N LYS A 1099 32.41 -2.42 21.60
CA LYS A 1099 33.87 -2.63 21.64
C LYS A 1099 34.62 -1.30 21.69
N ASP A 1100 34.24 -0.33 20.88
CA ASP A 1100 34.98 0.93 20.77
C ASP A 1100 34.86 1.75 22.06
N ILE A 1101 33.66 1.76 22.66
CA ILE A 1101 33.41 2.39 23.97
C ILE A 1101 34.21 1.72 25.09
N VAL A 1102 34.31 0.38 25.09
CA VAL A 1102 35.14 -0.33 26.08
C VAL A 1102 36.61 0.05 25.95
N HIS A 1103 37.14 0.22 24.74
CA HIS A 1103 38.52 0.68 24.55
C HIS A 1103 38.71 2.13 25.03
N ALA A 1104 37.73 3.02 24.79
CA ALA A 1104 37.77 4.39 25.28
C ALA A 1104 37.75 4.45 26.82
N LEU A 1105 36.83 3.73 27.45
CA LEU A 1105 36.76 3.59 28.91
C LEU A 1105 38.03 2.98 29.49
N GLN A 1106 38.58 1.94 28.86
CA GLN A 1106 39.82 1.32 29.30
C GLN A 1106 40.99 2.29 29.24
N ARG A 1107 41.12 3.11 28.20
CA ARG A 1107 42.15 4.16 28.13
C ARG A 1107 42.00 5.17 29.27
N LYS A 1108 40.81 5.74 29.46
CA LYS A 1108 40.53 6.73 30.53
C LYS A 1108 40.80 6.14 31.92
N LEU A 1109 40.34 4.92 32.19
CA LEU A 1109 40.59 4.23 33.47
C LEU A 1109 42.08 3.91 33.69
N MET A 1110 42.83 3.56 32.64
CA MET A 1110 44.28 3.36 32.74
C MET A 1110 45.02 4.66 33.01
N THR A 1111 44.61 5.78 32.41
CA THR A 1111 45.14 7.11 32.74
C THR A 1111 44.88 7.46 34.20
N TYR A 1112 43.68 7.21 34.74
CA TYR A 1112 43.40 7.39 36.18
C TYR A 1112 44.24 6.47 37.06
N ARG A 1113 44.50 5.24 36.62
CA ARG A 1113 45.38 4.32 37.36
C ARG A 1113 46.82 4.82 37.38
N GLU A 1114 47.31 5.37 36.28
CA GLU A 1114 48.66 5.94 36.17
C GLU A 1114 48.78 7.21 37.04
N VAL A 1115 47.78 8.11 36.99
CA VAL A 1115 47.71 9.30 37.85
C VAL A 1115 47.59 8.92 39.33
N ALA A 1116 46.77 7.93 39.68
CA ALA A 1116 46.65 7.44 41.06
C ALA A 1116 47.95 6.75 41.53
N MET A 1117 48.69 6.09 40.64
CA MET A 1117 50.00 5.52 40.98
C MET A 1117 51.08 6.60 41.16
N GLU A 1118 51.03 7.70 40.39
CA GLU A 1118 51.90 8.87 40.58
C GLU A 1118 51.57 9.63 41.87
N GLU A 1119 50.29 9.83 42.17
CA GLU A 1119 49.80 10.45 43.43
C GLU A 1119 49.98 9.53 44.64
N SER A 1120 50.01 8.20 44.49
CA SER A 1120 50.26 7.25 45.60
C SER A 1120 51.68 7.25 46.16
N SER A 1121 52.60 8.05 45.59
CA SER A 1121 53.81 8.47 46.31
C SER A 1121 53.49 9.41 47.50
N SER A 1122 52.24 9.87 47.60
CA SER A 1122 51.65 10.50 48.78
C SER A 1122 50.14 10.19 48.89
N ILE A 1123 49.81 9.22 49.76
CA ILE A 1123 48.49 8.95 50.38
C ILE A 1123 47.64 7.85 49.70
N GLU A 1124 47.47 6.73 50.44
CA GLU A 1124 46.45 5.71 50.24
C GLU A 1124 45.06 6.23 50.64
N ARG A 1125 44.09 6.24 49.70
CA ARG A 1125 42.68 5.95 49.98
C ARG A 1125 41.91 5.58 48.71
#